data_AF-A0A2V7YTW2-F1
#
_entry.id   AF-A0A2V7YTW2-F1
#
_cell.length_a   1.000
_cell.length_b   1.000
_cell.length_c   1.000
_cell.angle_alpha   90.00
_cell.angle_beta   90.00
_cell.angle_gamma   90.00
#
_symmetry.space_group_name_H-M   'P 1'
#
loop_
_entity.id
_entity.type
_entity.pdbx_description
1 polymer ?
#
loop_
_entity_poly.entity_id
_entity_poly.type
_entity_poly.pdbx_seq_one_letter_code
_entity_poly.pdbx_strand_id
1 'polypeptide(L)'
;DDLALWSEALASEKLLKKVSLERMSMPARLASGQITTYSCGQGILDEDGTLLFEHGGGVPGFNSELLRVPGQRLVVIVLSNVLGHEPSPAHLAFRITMKALGKPVEERKAVDLDPATLDDYVGVYRFDERTFRTITREGNKLFSQRAGGDRHEILAASRDDFFFHPEQSPARIHFQRDGRGKVTGMGFRELFGPDQIGARMEVKPDAAPPSGQVEIPSTPAGKVFAAWLTALNSGDPARYRAFDAAYPRKDAPPMEDRLAFQDSTGGFTLLRVEKSEPLSLVALLQENVSDTVARLEMGVSADDPPKLLVATIEAVPRPPDLAIPRLTEAGALAALSARAEELAKKDRFSGVVLVARHGKVLLRKPLGRANRETGAPNTLDTQFRLGSMNKMFTAVATLQLVEAGKIALDDPIGKYLTDYPNQDVASKVTVRHLLTHTGGTGDIFGPDFEKNRLTLRELADYLKLYGSRGLDGEPGQRFRYSNYGFILLGALIERVTGTSYYDYVRDRIFLPAGMTATASLPEADSVPHRAVGYLRKNAQWVPNTDTLPWRGTSAGGGYSTAGDLLRFAQALESGKLISQALFAEATTPHQGDYGYGFSVRGEGMLRSYGHSGGAPGINGDLRIFPQLGYVVISLGNLDPPAASRLADFFTLRMPGS
;
A
#
# COMPACT_ATOMS: atom_id res chain seq x y z
N ASP A 1 1.49 -1.83 -37.68
CA ASP A 1 1.71 -2.16 -39.11
C ASP A 1 2.34 -3.53 -39.31
N ASP A 2 3.49 -3.83 -38.69
CA ASP A 2 4.16 -5.13 -38.85
C ASP A 2 3.29 -6.34 -38.44
N LEU A 3 2.52 -6.22 -37.34
CA LEU A 3 1.62 -7.29 -36.89
C LEU A 3 0.46 -7.54 -37.88
N ALA A 4 0.03 -6.52 -38.61
CA ALA A 4 -0.98 -6.68 -39.65
C ALA A 4 -0.38 -7.39 -40.88
N LEU A 5 0.85 -7.01 -41.28
CA LEU A 5 1.62 -7.70 -42.33
C LEU A 5 1.90 -9.15 -41.97
N TRP A 6 2.25 -9.42 -40.72
CA TRP A 6 2.44 -10.78 -40.20
C TRP A 6 1.14 -11.59 -40.27
N SER A 7 0.01 -11.01 -39.85
CA SER A 7 -1.30 -11.64 -39.92
C SER A 7 -1.67 -12.01 -41.36
N GLU A 8 -1.44 -11.10 -42.31
CA GLU A 8 -1.66 -11.35 -43.75
C GLU A 8 -0.73 -12.44 -44.29
N ALA A 9 0.56 -12.38 -43.95
CA ALA A 9 1.55 -13.36 -44.37
C ALA A 9 1.22 -14.76 -43.82
N LEU A 10 0.70 -14.85 -42.59
CA LEU A 10 0.28 -16.09 -41.95
C LEU A 10 -1.04 -16.65 -42.50
N ALA A 11 -1.96 -15.77 -42.93
CA ALA A 11 -3.18 -16.17 -43.63
C ALA A 11 -2.91 -16.63 -45.08
N SER A 12 -1.71 -16.36 -45.60
CA SER A 12 -1.21 -16.87 -46.87
C SER A 12 -0.27 -18.06 -46.66
N GLU A 13 0.04 -18.80 -47.73
CA GLU A 13 1.05 -19.87 -47.67
C GLU A 13 2.51 -19.35 -47.69
N LYS A 14 2.73 -18.05 -47.45
CA LYS A 14 4.08 -17.44 -47.40
C LYS A 14 4.88 -17.89 -46.18
N LEU A 15 4.23 -18.06 -45.02
CA LEU A 15 4.90 -18.45 -43.77
C LEU A 15 4.72 -19.93 -43.42
N LEU A 16 3.53 -20.49 -43.65
CA LEU A 16 3.20 -21.87 -43.35
C LEU A 16 2.48 -22.52 -44.54
N LYS A 17 2.76 -23.79 -44.80
CA LYS A 17 1.96 -24.59 -45.74
C LYS A 17 0.53 -24.72 -45.21
N LYS A 18 -0.46 -24.81 -46.11
CA LYS A 18 -1.88 -24.97 -45.76
C LYS A 18 -2.15 -26.04 -44.68
N VAL A 19 -1.55 -27.22 -44.79
CA VAL A 19 -1.72 -28.32 -43.82
C VAL A 19 -1.23 -27.95 -42.40
N SER A 20 -0.18 -27.16 -42.29
CA SER A 20 0.34 -26.69 -41.00
C SER A 20 -0.55 -25.61 -40.41
N LEU A 21 -1.09 -24.72 -41.26
CA LEU A 21 -2.03 -23.69 -40.84
C LEU A 21 -3.35 -24.32 -40.36
N GLU A 22 -3.89 -25.31 -41.08
CA GLU A 22 -5.08 -26.06 -40.67
C GLU A 22 -4.88 -26.74 -39.32
N ARG A 23 -3.73 -27.38 -39.10
CA ARG A 23 -3.40 -28.01 -37.82
C ARG A 23 -3.29 -27.00 -36.67
N MET A 24 -2.70 -25.83 -36.94
CA MET A 24 -2.60 -24.73 -35.99
C MET A 24 -3.97 -24.12 -35.65
N SER A 25 -4.92 -24.17 -36.58
CA SER A 25 -6.28 -23.63 -36.47
C SER A 25 -7.32 -24.61 -35.93
N MET A 26 -6.92 -25.79 -35.45
CA MET A 26 -7.82 -26.78 -34.86
C MET A 26 -7.62 -26.91 -33.34
N PRO A 27 -8.71 -27.06 -32.55
CA PRO A 27 -8.63 -27.42 -31.15
C PRO A 27 -7.77 -28.67 -30.94
N ALA A 28 -6.87 -28.64 -29.95
CA ALA A 28 -5.98 -29.76 -29.68
C ALA A 28 -6.58 -30.72 -28.65
N ARG A 29 -6.27 -32.01 -28.75
CA ARG A 29 -6.63 -33.00 -27.73
C ARG A 29 -5.45 -33.22 -26.80
N LEU A 30 -5.67 -32.99 -25.50
CA LEU A 30 -4.68 -33.22 -24.44
C LEU A 30 -4.55 -34.72 -24.15
N ALA A 31 -3.45 -35.11 -23.49
CA ALA A 31 -3.21 -36.49 -23.05
C ALA A 31 -4.31 -37.02 -22.11
N SER A 32 -5.02 -36.13 -21.41
CA SER A 32 -6.19 -36.44 -20.57
C SER A 32 -7.45 -36.79 -21.37
N GLY A 33 -7.42 -36.66 -22.71
CA GLY A 33 -8.60 -36.78 -23.57
C GLY A 33 -9.42 -35.50 -23.69
N GLN A 34 -9.15 -34.47 -22.87
CA GLN A 34 -9.83 -33.17 -22.94
C GLN A 34 -9.46 -32.41 -24.22
N ILE A 35 -10.42 -31.68 -24.79
CA ILE A 35 -10.19 -30.78 -25.93
C ILE A 35 -9.86 -29.39 -25.38
N THR A 36 -8.77 -28.79 -25.84
CA THR A 36 -8.39 -27.41 -25.52
C THR A 36 -8.66 -26.48 -26.70
N THR A 37 -9.15 -25.29 -26.39
CA THR A 37 -9.35 -24.17 -27.32
C THR A 37 -8.07 -23.37 -27.55
N TYR A 38 -6.92 -23.83 -27.04
CA TYR A 38 -5.61 -23.23 -27.28
C TYR A 38 -4.69 -24.21 -28.00
N SER A 39 -4.25 -23.86 -29.21
CA SER A 39 -3.49 -24.76 -30.09
C SER A 39 -2.32 -24.02 -30.75
N CYS A 40 -1.13 -24.61 -30.71
CA CYS A 40 0.06 -24.13 -31.41
C CYS A 40 0.37 -22.62 -31.22
N GLY A 41 0.07 -22.07 -30.03
CA GLY A 41 0.38 -20.68 -29.69
C GLY A 41 -0.72 -19.66 -30.00
N GLN A 42 -1.96 -20.11 -30.28
CA GLN A 42 -3.12 -19.22 -30.42
C GLN A 42 -4.35 -19.80 -29.71
N GLY A 43 -5.16 -18.92 -29.14
CA GLY A 43 -6.52 -19.21 -28.72
C GLY A 43 -7.45 -19.33 -29.93
N ILE A 44 -8.46 -20.18 -29.82
CA ILE A 44 -9.47 -20.46 -30.84
C ILE A 44 -10.84 -20.28 -30.18
N LEU A 45 -11.62 -19.34 -30.69
CA LEU A 45 -12.98 -19.10 -30.26
C LEU A 45 -13.92 -19.27 -31.46
N ASP A 46 -15.00 -20.03 -31.28
CA ASP A 46 -16.13 -20.05 -32.22
C ASP A 46 -17.24 -19.19 -31.63
N GLU A 47 -17.50 -18.05 -32.24
CA GLU A 47 -18.59 -17.15 -31.88
C GLU A 47 -19.67 -17.24 -32.96
N ASP A 48 -20.74 -17.99 -32.70
CA ASP A 48 -21.87 -18.24 -33.62
C ASP A 48 -21.42 -18.62 -35.05
N GLY A 49 -20.58 -19.65 -35.17
CA GLY A 49 -20.08 -20.16 -36.45
C GLY A 49 -18.99 -19.30 -37.09
N THR A 50 -18.49 -18.28 -36.38
CA THR A 50 -17.36 -17.46 -36.82
C THR A 50 -16.14 -17.83 -35.99
N LEU A 51 -15.07 -18.29 -36.63
CA LEU A 51 -13.83 -18.63 -35.96
C LEU A 51 -12.93 -17.40 -35.78
N LEU A 52 -12.58 -17.13 -34.53
CA LEU A 52 -11.65 -16.12 -34.08
C LEU A 52 -10.38 -16.80 -33.57
N PHE A 53 -9.23 -16.23 -33.92
CA PHE A 53 -7.93 -16.66 -33.42
C PHE A 53 -7.26 -15.52 -32.68
N GLU A 54 -6.82 -15.75 -31.45
CA GLU A 54 -6.20 -14.71 -30.64
C GLU A 54 -4.85 -15.12 -30.06
N HIS A 55 -4.03 -14.13 -29.76
CA HIS A 55 -2.97 -14.30 -28.79
C HIS A 55 -2.62 -12.97 -28.12
N GLY A 56 -2.82 -12.91 -26.81
CA GLY A 56 -2.37 -11.83 -25.96
C GLY A 56 -0.97 -12.01 -25.36
N GLY A 57 -0.37 -10.91 -24.90
CA GLY A 57 0.92 -10.91 -24.22
C GLY A 57 1.07 -9.77 -23.23
N GLY A 58 1.54 -10.07 -22.02
CA GLY A 58 1.75 -9.09 -20.95
C GLY A 58 3.12 -9.23 -20.28
N VAL A 59 3.78 -8.10 -20.07
CA VAL A 59 5.02 -7.98 -19.26
C VAL A 59 4.90 -6.72 -18.38
N PRO A 60 5.70 -6.55 -17.31
CA PRO A 60 5.63 -5.35 -16.49
C PRO A 60 5.67 -4.06 -17.32
N GLY A 61 4.59 -3.28 -17.26
CA GLY A 61 4.44 -2.02 -18.00
C GLY A 61 3.92 -2.14 -19.44
N PHE A 62 3.63 -3.33 -19.98
CA PHE A 62 3.10 -3.50 -21.33
C PHE A 62 2.07 -4.63 -21.43
N ASN A 63 1.04 -4.42 -22.24
CA ASN A 63 0.01 -5.41 -22.54
C ASN A 63 -0.38 -5.33 -24.01
N SER A 64 -0.63 -6.46 -24.66
CA SER A 64 -0.88 -6.54 -26.10
C SER A 64 -1.88 -7.62 -26.43
N GLU A 65 -2.64 -7.39 -27.48
CA GLU A 65 -3.59 -8.35 -28.03
C GLU A 65 -3.54 -8.33 -29.56
N LEU A 66 -3.62 -9.52 -30.16
CA LEU A 66 -3.85 -9.70 -31.58
C LEU A 66 -4.99 -10.69 -31.79
N LEU A 67 -6.05 -10.25 -32.45
CA LEU A 67 -7.22 -11.06 -32.76
C LEU A 67 -7.46 -11.10 -34.28
N ARG A 68 -7.65 -12.28 -34.85
CA ARG A 68 -7.87 -12.51 -36.29
C ARG A 68 -9.18 -13.21 -36.56
N VAL A 69 -9.84 -12.81 -37.64
CA VAL A 69 -11.02 -13.48 -38.20
C VAL A 69 -10.75 -13.79 -39.67
N PRO A 70 -10.10 -14.94 -39.97
CA PRO A 70 -9.58 -15.22 -41.31
C PRO A 70 -10.66 -15.24 -42.40
N GLY A 71 -11.85 -15.76 -42.10
CA GLY A 71 -12.98 -15.83 -43.04
C GLY A 71 -13.42 -14.46 -43.56
N GLN A 72 -13.12 -13.39 -42.82
CA GLN A 72 -13.50 -12.01 -43.11
C GLN A 72 -12.28 -11.14 -43.46
N ARG A 73 -11.08 -11.73 -43.52
CA ARG A 73 -9.80 -11.03 -43.69
C ARG A 73 -9.64 -9.87 -42.70
N LEU A 74 -10.13 -10.05 -41.47
CA LEU A 74 -10.12 -9.05 -40.41
C LEU A 74 -9.02 -9.38 -39.38
N VAL A 75 -8.31 -8.35 -38.93
CA VAL A 75 -7.41 -8.42 -37.77
C VAL A 75 -7.59 -7.17 -36.92
N VAL A 76 -7.65 -7.35 -35.60
CA VAL A 76 -7.70 -6.27 -34.61
C VAL A 76 -6.48 -6.44 -33.70
N ILE A 77 -5.68 -5.38 -33.58
CA ILE A 77 -4.47 -5.36 -32.77
C ILE A 77 -4.59 -4.23 -31.77
N VAL A 78 -4.41 -4.52 -30.48
CA VAL A 78 -4.46 -3.53 -29.40
C VAL A 78 -3.14 -3.61 -28.63
N LEU A 79 -2.40 -2.51 -28.59
CA LEU A 79 -1.12 -2.42 -27.85
C LEU A 79 -1.26 -1.36 -26.75
N SER A 80 -0.79 -1.68 -25.56
CA SER A 80 -0.90 -0.83 -24.37
C SER A 80 0.43 -0.83 -23.59
N ASN A 81 0.80 0.33 -23.06
CA ASN A 81 1.92 0.51 -22.13
C ASN A 81 1.43 0.63 -20.67
N VAL A 82 0.29 0.00 -20.37
CA VAL A 82 -0.29 -0.10 -19.03
C VAL A 82 -0.66 -1.56 -18.79
N LEU A 83 -0.15 -2.14 -17.70
CA LEU A 83 -0.47 -3.50 -17.26
C LEU A 83 -1.59 -3.45 -16.21
N GLY A 84 -2.60 -4.32 -16.33
CA GLY A 84 -3.62 -4.51 -15.30
C GLY A 84 -4.76 -3.49 -15.26
N HIS A 85 -4.98 -2.69 -16.31
CA HIS A 85 -6.12 -1.77 -16.38
C HIS A 85 -7.25 -2.35 -17.25
N GLU A 86 -8.51 -2.12 -16.85
CA GLU A 86 -9.71 -2.52 -17.60
C GLU A 86 -10.33 -1.34 -18.39
N PRO A 87 -10.93 -1.56 -19.58
CA PRO A 87 -11.01 -2.85 -20.27
C PRO A 87 -9.64 -3.27 -20.82
N SER A 88 -9.30 -4.54 -20.62
CA SER A 88 -8.06 -5.13 -21.14
C SER A 88 -7.95 -5.04 -22.67
N PRO A 89 -6.73 -5.05 -23.25
CA PRO A 89 -6.53 -5.16 -24.70
C PRO A 89 -7.33 -6.30 -25.36
N ALA A 90 -7.41 -7.46 -24.71
CA ALA A 90 -8.25 -8.60 -25.10
C ALA A 90 -9.73 -8.22 -25.25
N HIS A 91 -10.28 -7.56 -24.23
CA HIS A 91 -11.67 -7.11 -24.22
C HIS A 91 -11.94 -6.06 -25.29
N LEU A 92 -11.05 -5.07 -25.44
CA LEU A 92 -11.15 -4.05 -26.48
C LEU A 92 -11.10 -4.67 -27.88
N ALA A 93 -10.15 -5.57 -28.12
CA ALA A 93 -10.00 -6.23 -29.42
C ALA A 93 -11.24 -7.03 -29.80
N PHE A 94 -11.83 -7.76 -28.85
CA PHE A 94 -13.07 -8.51 -29.08
C PHE A 94 -14.25 -7.59 -29.36
N ARG A 95 -14.47 -6.52 -28.57
CA ARG A 95 -15.59 -5.58 -28.81
C ARG A 95 -15.48 -4.88 -30.16
N ILE A 96 -14.28 -4.46 -30.55
CA ILE A 96 -14.02 -3.89 -31.87
C ILE A 96 -14.32 -4.93 -32.95
N THR A 97 -13.90 -6.19 -32.76
CA THR A 97 -14.17 -7.28 -33.70
C THR A 97 -15.66 -7.54 -33.85
N MET A 98 -16.41 -7.72 -32.75
CA MET A 98 -17.84 -7.97 -32.80
C MET A 98 -18.59 -6.82 -33.49
N LYS A 99 -18.22 -5.58 -33.16
CA LYS A 99 -18.77 -4.39 -33.83
C LYS A 99 -18.45 -4.39 -35.33
N ALA A 100 -17.24 -4.75 -35.73
CA ALA A 100 -16.84 -4.86 -37.14
C ALA A 100 -17.58 -5.98 -37.88
N LEU A 101 -17.91 -7.08 -37.19
CA LEU A 101 -18.70 -8.19 -37.72
C LEU A 101 -20.22 -7.94 -37.71
N GLY A 102 -20.67 -6.81 -37.15
CA GLY A 102 -22.11 -6.51 -36.98
C GLY A 102 -22.81 -7.44 -35.98
N LYS A 103 -22.05 -8.12 -35.11
CA LYS A 103 -22.60 -9.01 -34.09
C LYS A 103 -22.89 -8.23 -32.80
N PRO A 104 -24.03 -8.49 -32.13
CA PRO A 104 -24.32 -7.88 -30.84
C PRO A 104 -23.32 -8.39 -29.80
N VAL A 105 -22.77 -7.49 -28.99
CA VAL A 105 -22.08 -7.87 -27.75
C VAL A 105 -23.17 -7.95 -26.68
N GLU A 106 -23.57 -9.15 -26.26
CA GLU A 106 -24.68 -9.33 -25.30
C GLU A 106 -24.53 -8.43 -24.06
N GLU A 107 -25.48 -7.49 -23.87
CA GLU A 107 -25.69 -6.83 -22.58
C GLU A 107 -26.53 -7.74 -21.69
N ARG A 108 -25.88 -8.48 -20.80
CA ARG A 108 -26.57 -9.31 -19.81
C ARG A 108 -27.19 -8.45 -18.74
N LYS A 109 -28.48 -8.65 -18.47
CA LYS A 109 -29.20 -7.98 -17.38
C LYS A 109 -29.07 -8.80 -16.09
N ALA A 110 -28.74 -8.13 -15.00
CA ALA A 110 -28.72 -8.74 -13.69
C ALA A 110 -30.14 -9.13 -13.26
N VAL A 111 -30.27 -10.29 -12.62
CA VAL A 111 -31.49 -10.71 -11.93
C VAL A 111 -31.24 -10.68 -10.43
N ASP A 112 -32.26 -10.30 -9.67
CA ASP A 112 -32.19 -10.35 -8.21
C ASP A 112 -32.40 -11.80 -7.74
N LEU A 113 -31.44 -12.33 -6.99
CA LEU A 113 -31.58 -13.60 -6.27
C LEU A 113 -32.13 -13.34 -4.87
N ASP A 114 -32.86 -14.30 -4.32
CA ASP A 114 -33.26 -14.28 -2.92
C ASP A 114 -32.01 -14.18 -2.03
N PRO A 115 -31.87 -13.14 -1.20
CA PRO A 115 -30.75 -12.98 -0.28
C PRO A 115 -30.48 -14.21 0.60
N ALA A 116 -31.49 -15.02 0.91
CA ALA A 116 -31.29 -16.26 1.69
C ALA A 116 -30.47 -17.32 0.95
N THR A 117 -30.41 -17.24 -0.39
CA THR A 117 -29.72 -18.22 -1.24
C THR A 117 -28.28 -17.84 -1.59
N LEU A 118 -27.87 -16.59 -1.34
CA LEU A 118 -26.54 -16.10 -1.72
C LEU A 118 -25.40 -16.82 -0.98
N ASP A 119 -25.66 -17.30 0.24
CA ASP A 119 -24.67 -18.02 1.05
C ASP A 119 -24.34 -19.41 0.46
N ASP A 120 -25.20 -19.96 -0.41
CA ASP A 120 -24.92 -21.21 -1.12
C ASP A 120 -23.64 -21.12 -1.94
N TYR A 121 -23.32 -19.93 -2.45
CA TYR A 121 -22.20 -19.68 -3.36
C TYR A 121 -20.92 -19.24 -2.64
N VAL A 122 -21.02 -18.77 -1.40
CA VAL A 122 -19.87 -18.27 -0.63
C VAL A 122 -18.89 -19.42 -0.36
N GLY A 123 -17.62 -19.20 -0.66
CA GLY A 123 -16.59 -20.22 -0.46
C GLY A 123 -15.38 -20.05 -1.37
N VAL A 124 -14.42 -20.96 -1.23
CA VAL A 124 -13.20 -21.01 -2.03
C VAL A 124 -13.33 -22.12 -3.07
N TYR A 125 -13.05 -21.79 -4.32
CA TYR A 125 -13.11 -22.69 -5.46
C TYR A 125 -11.70 -22.85 -6.02
N ARG A 126 -11.21 -24.09 -6.01
CA ARG A 126 -9.86 -24.44 -6.46
C ARG A 126 -9.91 -25.00 -7.88
N PHE A 127 -9.30 -24.29 -8.82
CA PHE A 127 -9.19 -24.69 -10.24
C PHE A 127 -7.96 -25.54 -10.51
N ASP A 128 -6.84 -25.22 -9.85
CA ASP A 128 -5.60 -25.99 -9.86
C ASP A 128 -4.80 -25.76 -8.55
N GLU A 129 -3.56 -26.23 -8.46
CA GLU A 129 -2.73 -26.11 -7.25
C GLU A 129 -2.41 -24.66 -6.84
N ARG A 130 -2.48 -23.70 -7.76
CA ARG A 130 -2.12 -22.29 -7.59
C ARG A 130 -3.27 -21.32 -7.88
N THR A 131 -4.31 -21.78 -8.58
CA THR A 131 -5.44 -20.94 -8.98
C THR A 131 -6.65 -21.18 -8.09
N PHE A 132 -6.93 -20.21 -7.24
CA PHE A 132 -8.09 -20.16 -6.35
C PHE A 132 -8.93 -18.94 -6.67
N ARG A 133 -10.24 -19.09 -6.54
CA ARG A 133 -11.18 -17.97 -6.51
C ARG A 133 -12.05 -18.05 -5.28
N THR A 134 -12.18 -16.94 -4.59
CA THR A 134 -13.00 -16.80 -3.39
C THR A 134 -14.24 -16.02 -3.74
N ILE A 135 -15.41 -16.59 -3.41
CA ILE A 135 -16.70 -15.90 -3.48
C ILE A 135 -17.04 -15.42 -2.08
N THR A 136 -17.22 -14.12 -1.93
CA THR A 136 -17.59 -13.47 -0.67
C THR A 136 -18.92 -12.74 -0.82
N ARG A 137 -19.63 -12.56 0.28
CA ARG A 137 -20.90 -11.83 0.32
C ARG A 137 -20.75 -10.55 1.16
N GLU A 138 -21.39 -9.48 0.72
CA GLU A 138 -21.54 -8.25 1.49
C GLU A 138 -22.96 -7.70 1.25
N GLY A 139 -23.81 -7.74 2.28
CA GLY A 139 -25.24 -7.44 2.12
C GLY A 139 -25.91 -8.40 1.13
N ASN A 140 -26.51 -7.87 0.07
CA ASN A 140 -27.18 -8.64 -1.00
C ASN A 140 -26.31 -8.83 -2.25
N LYS A 141 -25.00 -8.58 -2.14
CA LYS A 141 -24.06 -8.64 -3.27
C LYS A 141 -23.06 -9.77 -3.07
N LEU A 142 -22.70 -10.42 -4.17
CA LEU A 142 -21.61 -11.39 -4.22
C LEU A 142 -20.40 -10.79 -4.93
N PHE A 143 -19.22 -11.19 -4.49
CA PHE A 143 -17.96 -10.74 -5.03
C PHE A 143 -17.06 -11.93 -5.31
N SER A 144 -16.43 -11.94 -6.48
CA SER A 144 -15.40 -12.90 -6.85
C SER A 144 -14.02 -12.25 -6.77
N GLN A 145 -13.08 -12.93 -6.12
CA GLN A 145 -11.68 -12.51 -6.05
C GLN A 145 -10.78 -13.70 -6.41
N ARG A 146 -9.86 -13.51 -7.36
CA ARG A 146 -8.76 -14.46 -7.59
C ARG A 146 -7.67 -14.22 -6.54
N ALA A 147 -6.98 -15.26 -6.08
CA ALA A 147 -5.84 -15.10 -5.17
C ALA A 147 -4.82 -14.07 -5.72
N GLY A 148 -4.47 -13.07 -4.89
CA GLY A 148 -3.57 -11.95 -5.26
C GLY A 148 -4.16 -10.89 -6.19
N GLY A 149 -5.43 -11.00 -6.57
CA GLY A 149 -6.12 -10.05 -7.47
C GLY A 149 -7.16 -9.19 -6.77
N ASP A 150 -7.69 -8.23 -7.53
CA ASP A 150 -8.76 -7.34 -7.06
C ASP A 150 -10.09 -8.08 -6.85
N ARG A 151 -10.89 -7.53 -5.94
CA ARG A 151 -12.22 -8.06 -5.58
C ARG A 151 -13.27 -7.37 -6.45
N HIS A 152 -14.01 -8.13 -7.24
CA HIS A 152 -15.02 -7.61 -8.15
C HIS A 152 -16.42 -8.15 -7.83
N GLU A 153 -17.44 -7.29 -7.94
CA GLU A 153 -18.83 -7.70 -7.82
C GLU A 153 -19.22 -8.63 -8.98
N ILE A 154 -19.97 -9.68 -8.66
CA ILE A 154 -20.57 -10.58 -9.65
C ILE A 154 -22.09 -10.46 -9.60
N LEU A 155 -22.69 -10.36 -10.77
CA LEU A 155 -24.13 -10.20 -10.98
C LEU A 155 -24.71 -11.53 -11.43
N ALA A 156 -25.87 -11.89 -10.89
CA ALA A 156 -26.57 -13.09 -11.30
C ALA A 156 -27.23 -12.86 -12.67
N ALA A 157 -27.00 -13.77 -13.62
CA ALA A 157 -27.80 -13.88 -14.85
C ALA A 157 -28.95 -14.87 -14.67
N SER A 158 -28.75 -15.89 -13.83
CA SER A 158 -29.73 -16.89 -13.44
C SER A 158 -29.39 -17.35 -12.01
N ARG A 159 -30.09 -18.38 -11.50
CA ARG A 159 -29.80 -18.98 -10.19
C ARG A 159 -28.31 -19.33 -10.03
N ASP A 160 -27.71 -20.01 -10.99
CA ASP A 160 -26.35 -20.54 -10.83
C ASP A 160 -25.36 -19.94 -11.86
N ASP A 161 -25.81 -19.03 -12.72
CA ASP A 161 -24.99 -18.32 -13.70
C ASP A 161 -24.74 -16.88 -13.28
N PHE A 162 -23.48 -16.47 -13.29
CA PHE A 162 -23.02 -15.15 -12.88
C PHE A 162 -22.07 -14.55 -13.92
N PHE A 163 -21.98 -13.22 -13.92
CA PHE A 163 -21.09 -12.45 -14.78
C PHE A 163 -20.57 -11.23 -14.01
N PHE A 164 -19.42 -10.70 -14.42
CA PHE A 164 -18.93 -9.43 -13.89
C PHE A 164 -19.64 -8.27 -14.56
N HIS A 165 -19.54 -7.05 -14.01
CA HIS A 165 -19.99 -5.86 -14.72
C HIS A 165 -19.38 -5.86 -16.14
N PRO A 166 -20.16 -5.61 -17.21
CA PRO A 166 -19.67 -5.68 -18.59
C PRO A 166 -18.49 -4.76 -18.88
N GLU A 167 -18.34 -3.67 -18.11
CA GLU A 167 -17.20 -2.74 -18.19
C GLU A 167 -15.94 -3.25 -17.46
N GLN A 168 -16.08 -4.24 -16.57
CA GLN A 168 -15.00 -4.79 -15.74
C GLN A 168 -14.44 -6.09 -16.31
N SER A 169 -15.28 -7.04 -16.69
CA SER A 169 -14.80 -8.31 -17.25
C SER A 169 -15.86 -9.01 -18.10
N PRO A 170 -15.49 -9.57 -19.25
CA PRO A 170 -16.37 -10.41 -20.07
C PRO A 170 -16.50 -11.85 -19.53
N ALA A 171 -15.77 -12.20 -18.47
CA ALA A 171 -15.74 -13.54 -17.92
C ALA A 171 -17.09 -13.94 -17.29
N ARG A 172 -17.33 -15.25 -17.27
CA ARG A 172 -18.57 -15.86 -16.77
C ARG A 172 -18.24 -16.87 -15.67
N ILE A 173 -19.18 -17.00 -14.74
CA ILE A 173 -19.12 -17.95 -13.65
C ILE A 173 -20.37 -18.83 -13.73
N HIS A 174 -20.19 -20.14 -13.59
CA HIS A 174 -21.30 -21.09 -13.50
C HIS A 174 -21.09 -21.99 -12.28
N PHE A 175 -22.01 -21.98 -11.31
CA PHE A 175 -21.91 -22.85 -10.13
C PHE A 175 -22.50 -24.22 -10.40
N GLN A 176 -21.77 -25.26 -9.99
CA GLN A 176 -22.21 -26.65 -10.11
C GLN A 176 -22.78 -27.11 -8.78
N ARG A 177 -23.92 -27.81 -8.81
CA ARG A 177 -24.56 -28.41 -7.64
C ARG A 177 -24.54 -29.93 -7.70
N ASP A 178 -24.54 -30.58 -6.54
CA ASP A 178 -24.76 -32.03 -6.44
C ASP A 178 -26.25 -32.41 -6.51
N GLY A 179 -26.54 -33.72 -6.48
CA GLY A 179 -27.90 -34.25 -6.51
C GLY A 179 -28.76 -33.92 -5.28
N ARG A 180 -28.21 -33.24 -4.26
CA ARG A 180 -28.93 -32.71 -3.09
C ARG A 180 -29.10 -31.19 -3.16
N GLY A 181 -28.66 -30.56 -4.25
CA GLY A 181 -28.76 -29.13 -4.47
C GLY A 181 -27.66 -28.31 -3.79
N LYS A 182 -26.61 -28.91 -3.23
CA LYS A 182 -25.48 -28.17 -2.62
C LYS A 182 -24.50 -27.74 -3.71
N VAL A 183 -24.03 -26.49 -3.71
CA VAL A 183 -22.97 -26.05 -4.63
C VAL A 183 -21.66 -26.78 -4.29
N THR A 184 -21.10 -27.50 -5.26
CA THR A 184 -19.90 -28.34 -5.15
C THR A 184 -18.75 -27.90 -6.05
N GLY A 185 -19.00 -26.99 -6.99
CA GLY A 185 -17.97 -26.50 -7.90
C GLY A 185 -18.34 -25.19 -8.57
N MET A 186 -17.39 -24.62 -9.28
CA MET A 186 -17.53 -23.39 -10.04
C MET A 186 -16.77 -23.50 -11.36
N GLY A 187 -17.49 -23.39 -12.47
CA GLY A 187 -16.94 -23.11 -13.78
C GLY A 187 -16.57 -21.63 -13.90
N PHE A 188 -15.41 -21.34 -14.47
CA PHE A 188 -14.97 -20.00 -14.84
C PHE A 188 -14.61 -20.01 -16.32
N ARG A 189 -15.32 -19.18 -17.09
CA ARG A 189 -15.12 -19.03 -18.52
C ARG A 189 -14.60 -17.63 -18.80
N GLU A 190 -13.33 -17.54 -19.20
CA GLU A 190 -12.76 -16.31 -19.73
C GLU A 190 -13.31 -16.04 -21.14
N LEU A 191 -13.08 -14.83 -21.66
CA LEU A 191 -13.46 -14.51 -23.03
C LEU A 191 -12.71 -15.37 -24.06
N PHE A 192 -11.47 -15.73 -23.74
CA PHE A 192 -10.63 -16.63 -24.52
C PHE A 192 -9.94 -17.63 -23.61
N GLY A 193 -9.64 -18.83 -24.13
CA GLY A 193 -9.05 -19.92 -23.37
C GLY A 193 -10.05 -21.03 -22.98
N PRO A 194 -9.57 -22.11 -22.34
CA PRO A 194 -10.42 -23.24 -21.98
C PRO A 194 -11.32 -22.91 -20.78
N ASP A 195 -12.51 -23.53 -20.75
CA ASP A 195 -13.33 -23.54 -19.55
C ASP A 195 -12.54 -24.12 -18.37
N GLN A 196 -12.47 -23.35 -17.30
CA GLN A 196 -11.84 -23.80 -16.06
C GLN A 196 -12.94 -24.31 -15.14
N ILE A 197 -12.75 -25.45 -14.50
CA ILE A 197 -13.70 -25.99 -13.51
C ILE A 197 -12.95 -26.15 -12.20
N GLY A 198 -13.42 -25.43 -11.18
CA GLY A 198 -12.88 -25.48 -9.83
C GLY A 198 -13.80 -26.25 -8.90
N ALA A 199 -13.22 -27.11 -8.07
CA ALA A 199 -13.96 -27.79 -7.01
C ALA A 199 -14.15 -26.83 -5.82
N ARG A 200 -15.36 -26.80 -5.23
CA ARG A 200 -15.61 -26.07 -3.99
C ARG A 200 -14.86 -26.78 -2.87
N MET A 201 -14.05 -26.02 -2.14
CA MET A 201 -13.36 -26.55 -0.98
C MET A 201 -14.33 -26.59 0.21
N GLU A 202 -14.40 -27.73 0.90
CA GLU A 202 -15.09 -27.79 2.19
C GLU A 202 -14.29 -27.01 3.23
N VAL A 203 -14.66 -25.75 3.43
CA VAL A 203 -14.32 -25.05 4.67
C VAL A 203 -15.36 -25.50 5.69
N LYS A 204 -14.95 -26.34 6.65
CA LYS A 204 -15.78 -26.57 7.84
C LYS A 204 -15.83 -25.27 8.64
N PRO A 205 -17.00 -24.65 8.81
CA PRO A 205 -17.18 -23.69 9.89
C PRO A 205 -17.34 -24.52 11.16
N ASP A 206 -16.31 -24.53 12.02
CA ASP A 206 -16.43 -24.59 13.48
C ASP A 206 -15.09 -25.02 14.10
N ALA A 207 -14.34 -24.01 14.53
CA ALA A 207 -13.81 -23.97 15.87
C ALA A 207 -13.55 -22.51 16.21
N ALA A 208 -14.28 -21.99 17.21
CA ALA A 208 -13.75 -20.89 18.00
C ALA A 208 -12.35 -21.29 18.50
N PRO A 209 -11.34 -20.41 18.47
CA PRO A 209 -10.00 -20.82 18.88
C PRO A 209 -10.02 -21.16 20.37
N PRO A 210 -9.50 -22.33 20.80
CA PRO A 210 -9.08 -22.48 22.18
C PRO A 210 -7.88 -21.56 22.40
N SER A 211 -7.86 -20.91 23.56
CA SER A 211 -6.71 -20.16 24.08
C SER A 211 -5.56 -21.12 24.47
N GLY A 212 -5.00 -21.81 23.47
CA GLY A 212 -3.88 -22.74 23.55
C GLY A 212 -2.94 -22.61 22.35
N GLN A 213 -1.74 -23.16 22.45
CA GLN A 213 -0.75 -23.15 21.36
C GLN A 213 -1.37 -23.71 20.06
N VAL A 214 -1.36 -22.93 18.99
CA VAL A 214 -1.81 -23.38 17.67
C VAL A 214 -0.86 -24.48 17.19
N GLU A 215 -1.38 -25.70 17.01
CA GLU A 215 -0.58 -26.83 16.57
C GLU A 215 -0.18 -26.69 15.09
N ILE A 216 1.10 -26.90 14.82
CA ILE A 216 1.61 -26.99 13.44
C ILE A 216 1.42 -28.44 12.97
N PRO A 217 0.73 -28.67 11.84
CA PRO A 217 0.53 -30.01 11.29
C PRO A 217 1.86 -30.75 11.05
N SER A 218 1.86 -32.07 11.21
CA SER A 218 3.05 -32.91 11.03
C SER A 218 3.33 -33.32 9.58
N THR A 219 2.65 -32.69 8.60
CA THR A 219 2.91 -32.88 7.17
C THR A 219 4.34 -32.48 6.82
N PRO A 220 4.92 -32.96 5.70
CA PRO A 220 6.24 -32.52 5.25
C PRO A 220 6.34 -30.98 5.19
N ALA A 221 5.38 -30.30 4.57
CA ALA A 221 5.30 -28.83 4.56
C ALA A 221 5.21 -28.23 5.97
N GLY A 222 4.44 -28.85 6.88
CA GLY A 222 4.33 -28.43 8.27
C GLY A 222 5.64 -28.53 9.07
N LYS A 223 6.43 -29.58 8.84
CA LYS A 223 7.77 -29.74 9.45
C LYS A 223 8.75 -28.68 8.95
N VAL A 224 8.76 -28.42 7.64
CA VAL A 224 9.58 -27.34 7.05
C VAL A 224 9.14 -25.98 7.60
N PHE A 225 7.84 -25.73 7.69
CA PHE A 225 7.29 -24.50 8.23
C PHE A 225 7.68 -24.28 9.71
N ALA A 226 7.58 -25.30 10.56
CA ALA A 226 8.00 -25.22 11.96
C ALA A 226 9.50 -24.90 12.10
N ALA A 227 10.34 -25.54 11.28
CA ALA A 227 11.78 -25.28 11.25
C ALA A 227 12.09 -23.86 10.73
N TRP A 228 11.38 -23.41 9.69
CA TRP A 228 11.50 -22.06 9.15
C TRP A 228 11.13 -21.01 10.18
N LEU A 229 9.99 -21.17 10.85
CA LEU A 229 9.52 -20.23 11.87
C LEU A 229 10.49 -20.18 13.06
N THR A 230 11.07 -21.32 13.44
CA THR A 230 12.08 -21.41 14.50
C THR A 230 13.39 -20.71 14.13
N ALA A 231 13.88 -20.91 12.89
CA ALA A 231 15.09 -20.26 12.40
C ALA A 231 14.88 -18.74 12.23
N LEU A 232 13.71 -18.34 11.73
CA LEU A 232 13.36 -16.94 11.57
C LEU A 232 13.25 -16.25 12.93
N ASN A 233 12.52 -16.82 13.88
CA ASN A 233 12.32 -16.21 15.19
C ASN A 233 13.58 -16.12 16.04
N SER A 234 14.62 -16.90 15.74
CA SER A 234 15.85 -16.86 16.53
C SER A 234 16.72 -15.65 16.23
N GLY A 235 16.60 -15.04 15.05
CA GLY A 235 17.50 -13.95 14.63
C GLY A 235 18.98 -14.35 14.61
N ASP A 236 19.28 -15.66 14.50
CA ASP A 236 20.63 -16.20 14.63
C ASP A 236 21.11 -16.72 13.26
N PRO A 237 22.20 -16.13 12.71
CA PRO A 237 22.76 -16.57 11.43
C PRO A 237 23.10 -18.06 11.39
N ALA A 238 23.51 -18.66 12.51
CA ALA A 238 23.82 -20.09 12.57
C ALA A 238 22.57 -20.95 12.39
N ARG A 239 21.42 -20.55 12.96
CA ARG A 239 20.15 -21.25 12.79
C ARG A 239 19.57 -21.09 11.40
N TYR A 240 19.72 -19.93 10.77
CA TYR A 240 19.38 -19.75 9.36
C TYR A 240 20.22 -20.67 8.46
N ARG A 241 21.53 -20.76 8.67
CA ARG A 241 22.38 -21.68 7.90
C ARG A 241 22.03 -23.15 8.14
N ALA A 242 21.70 -23.52 9.38
CA ALA A 242 21.25 -24.87 9.70
C ALA A 242 19.92 -25.21 9.00
N PHE A 243 18.99 -24.25 8.95
CA PHE A 243 17.75 -24.39 8.19
C PHE A 243 18.02 -24.55 6.69
N ASP A 244 18.86 -23.70 6.10
CA ASP A 244 19.20 -23.78 4.66
C ASP A 244 19.91 -25.10 4.30
N ALA A 245 20.74 -25.63 5.21
CA ALA A 245 21.39 -26.92 5.03
C ALA A 245 20.39 -28.08 5.10
N ALA A 246 19.39 -27.99 5.98
CA ALA A 246 18.34 -29.00 6.13
C ALA A 246 17.31 -28.96 4.99
N TYR A 247 17.00 -27.76 4.48
CA TYR A 247 15.98 -27.52 3.46
C TYR A 247 16.49 -26.59 2.34
N PRO A 248 17.36 -27.09 1.45
CA PRO A 248 18.03 -26.26 0.44
C PRO A 248 17.04 -25.58 -0.52
N ARG A 249 17.32 -24.30 -0.86
CA ARG A 249 16.62 -23.54 -1.91
C ARG A 249 17.60 -22.73 -2.76
N LYS A 250 17.28 -22.51 -4.04
CA LYS A 250 18.17 -21.81 -4.99
C LYS A 250 18.18 -20.28 -4.84
N ASP A 251 17.09 -19.73 -4.32
CA ASP A 251 16.75 -18.31 -4.28
C ASP A 251 16.70 -17.78 -2.84
N ALA A 252 17.52 -18.35 -1.97
CA ALA A 252 17.54 -17.98 -0.56
C ALA A 252 18.03 -16.52 -0.43
N PRO A 253 17.28 -15.61 0.24
CA PRO A 253 17.72 -14.22 0.38
C PRO A 253 19.09 -14.11 1.06
N PRO A 254 19.89 -13.06 0.80
CA PRO A 254 21.10 -12.78 1.55
C PRO A 254 20.86 -12.80 3.06
N MET A 255 21.86 -13.27 3.83
CA MET A 255 21.73 -13.38 5.29
C MET A 255 21.40 -12.04 5.95
N GLU A 256 21.99 -10.95 5.44
CA GLU A 256 21.74 -9.60 5.92
C GLU A 256 20.26 -9.21 5.79
N ASP A 257 19.63 -9.48 4.64
CA ASP A 257 18.22 -9.20 4.41
C ASP A 257 17.30 -10.00 5.33
N ARG A 258 17.65 -11.27 5.63
CA ARG A 258 16.87 -12.10 6.56
C ARG A 258 16.97 -11.60 7.99
N LEU A 259 18.16 -11.18 8.42
CA LEU A 259 18.36 -10.60 9.74
C LEU A 259 17.66 -9.24 9.85
N ALA A 260 17.71 -8.41 8.81
CA ALA A 260 16.98 -7.15 8.74
C ALA A 260 15.46 -7.38 8.79
N PHE A 261 14.96 -8.36 8.03
CA PHE A 261 13.54 -8.75 8.05
C PHE A 261 13.12 -9.24 9.45
N GLN A 262 13.94 -10.09 10.09
CA GLN A 262 13.70 -10.54 11.45
C GLN A 262 13.74 -9.40 12.47
N ASP A 263 14.71 -8.49 12.43
CA ASP A 263 14.80 -7.36 13.37
C ASP A 263 13.59 -6.41 13.18
N SER A 264 13.19 -6.19 11.92
CA SER A 264 12.05 -5.34 11.57
C SER A 264 10.75 -5.91 12.13
N THR A 265 10.51 -7.22 12.05
CA THR A 265 9.28 -7.92 12.49
C THR A 265 9.36 -8.48 13.92
N GLY A 266 10.57 -8.58 14.49
CA GLY A 266 10.91 -9.40 15.65
C GLY A 266 10.52 -10.87 15.53
N GLY A 267 10.34 -11.34 14.30
CA GLY A 267 9.75 -12.64 14.01
C GLY A 267 8.22 -12.67 14.08
N PHE A 268 7.68 -13.88 14.06
CA PHE A 268 6.24 -14.11 13.94
C PHE A 268 5.71 -15.11 14.99
N THR A 269 4.49 -14.86 15.42
CA THR A 269 3.65 -15.81 16.17
C THR A 269 2.62 -16.39 15.22
N LEU A 270 2.43 -17.71 15.23
CA LEU A 270 1.40 -18.37 14.45
C LEU A 270 0.01 -18.05 15.03
N LEU A 271 -0.88 -17.49 14.20
CA LEU A 271 -2.27 -17.24 14.57
C LEU A 271 -3.17 -18.41 14.16
N ARG A 272 -3.01 -18.94 12.95
CA ARG A 272 -3.80 -20.05 12.42
C ARG A 272 -3.10 -20.69 11.23
N VAL A 273 -3.27 -22.00 11.04
CA VAL A 273 -2.98 -22.66 9.76
C VAL A 273 -4.26 -22.65 8.93
N GLU A 274 -4.26 -21.94 7.80
CA GLU A 274 -5.43 -21.82 6.92
C GLU A 274 -5.53 -23.01 5.95
N LYS A 275 -4.38 -23.57 5.55
CA LYS A 275 -4.31 -24.76 4.69
C LYS A 275 -3.10 -25.60 5.05
N SER A 276 -3.26 -26.92 5.08
CA SER A 276 -2.15 -27.86 5.21
C SER A 276 -2.37 -29.10 4.34
N GLU A 277 -1.52 -29.23 3.32
CA GLU A 277 -1.37 -30.43 2.49
C GLU A 277 0.03 -31.00 2.71
N PRO A 278 0.35 -32.21 2.19
CA PRO A 278 1.68 -32.78 2.34
C PRO A 278 2.81 -31.86 1.85
N LEU A 279 2.59 -31.17 0.71
CA LEU A 279 3.60 -30.36 0.02
C LEU A 279 3.32 -28.85 0.03
N SER A 280 2.20 -28.41 0.61
CA SER A 280 1.84 -26.98 0.69
C SER A 280 1.26 -26.62 2.06
N LEU A 281 1.56 -25.42 2.54
CA LEU A 281 1.02 -24.89 3.79
C LEU A 281 0.75 -23.39 3.63
N VAL A 282 -0.43 -22.96 4.09
CA VAL A 282 -0.79 -21.54 4.21
C VAL A 282 -1.06 -21.25 5.67
N ALA A 283 -0.37 -20.27 6.22
CA ALA A 283 -0.48 -19.88 7.62
C ALA A 283 -0.68 -18.38 7.77
N LEU A 284 -1.52 -18.01 8.73
CA LEU A 284 -1.68 -16.65 9.19
C LEU A 284 -0.78 -16.42 10.40
N LEU A 285 0.03 -15.37 10.33
CA LEU A 285 1.07 -15.03 11.28
C LEU A 285 0.83 -13.61 11.81
N GLN A 286 1.27 -13.33 13.03
CA GLN A 286 1.36 -11.98 13.57
C GLN A 286 2.82 -11.62 13.80
N GLU A 287 3.25 -10.44 13.38
CA GLU A 287 4.57 -9.94 13.79
C GLU A 287 4.65 -9.87 15.33
N ASN A 288 5.80 -10.23 15.91
CA ASN A 288 5.96 -10.18 17.37
C ASN A 288 6.06 -8.73 17.89
N VAL A 289 6.29 -7.79 16.98
CA VAL A 289 6.65 -6.41 17.31
C VAL A 289 5.59 -5.39 16.96
N SER A 290 4.59 -5.81 16.22
CA SER A 290 3.44 -4.99 15.82
C SER A 290 2.18 -5.85 15.86
N ASP A 291 1.05 -5.24 15.54
CA ASP A 291 -0.21 -5.96 15.34
C ASP A 291 -0.43 -6.34 13.87
N THR A 292 0.57 -6.15 13.00
CA THR A 292 0.51 -6.54 11.59
C THR A 292 0.32 -8.05 11.49
N VAL A 293 -0.67 -8.43 10.69
CA VAL A 293 -0.93 -9.81 10.32
C VAL A 293 -0.32 -10.05 8.95
N ALA A 294 0.31 -11.20 8.78
CA ALA A 294 0.87 -11.63 7.51
C ALA A 294 0.37 -13.02 7.14
N ARG A 295 0.12 -13.25 5.86
CA ARG A 295 -0.12 -14.59 5.33
C ARG A 295 1.19 -15.11 4.77
N LEU A 296 1.58 -16.31 5.22
CA LEU A 296 2.67 -17.09 4.64
C LEU A 296 2.09 -18.17 3.75
N GLU A 297 2.60 -18.27 2.53
CA GLU A 297 2.39 -19.43 1.66
C GLU A 297 3.71 -20.16 1.47
N MET A 298 3.72 -21.46 1.76
CA MET A 298 4.90 -22.30 1.72
C MET A 298 4.65 -23.52 0.83
N GLY A 299 5.57 -23.78 -0.10
CA GLY A 299 5.58 -24.98 -0.93
C GLY A 299 6.90 -25.73 -0.79
N VAL A 300 6.84 -27.05 -0.70
CA VAL A 300 8.00 -27.94 -0.55
C VAL A 300 8.00 -29.06 -1.58
N SER A 301 9.17 -29.59 -1.92
CA SER A 301 9.28 -30.73 -2.85
C SER A 301 8.88 -32.05 -2.18
N ALA A 302 8.56 -33.05 -2.99
CA ALA A 302 8.34 -34.42 -2.55
C ALA A 302 9.64 -35.21 -2.29
N ASP A 303 10.80 -34.54 -2.31
CA ASP A 303 12.10 -35.18 -2.02
C ASP A 303 12.20 -35.61 -0.55
N ASP A 304 13.15 -36.50 -0.24
CA ASP A 304 13.53 -36.85 1.13
C ASP A 304 15.03 -36.59 1.36
N PRO A 305 15.41 -35.54 2.13
CA PRO A 305 14.54 -34.57 2.78
C PRO A 305 13.88 -33.58 1.79
N PRO A 306 12.71 -33.02 2.13
CA PRO A 306 12.00 -32.09 1.27
C PRO A 306 12.81 -30.80 1.05
N LYS A 307 12.71 -30.20 -0.13
CA LYS A 307 13.34 -28.89 -0.43
C LYS A 307 12.31 -27.78 -0.29
N LEU A 308 12.72 -26.60 0.17
CA LEU A 308 11.85 -25.42 0.17
C LEU A 308 11.79 -24.84 -1.25
N LEU A 309 10.61 -24.85 -1.87
CA LEU A 309 10.42 -24.37 -3.25
C LEU A 309 10.00 -22.91 -3.29
N VAL A 310 9.07 -22.53 -2.42
CA VAL A 310 8.56 -21.16 -2.31
C VAL A 310 8.20 -20.88 -0.86
N ALA A 311 8.49 -19.66 -0.41
CA ALA A 311 7.98 -19.09 0.82
C ALA A 311 7.72 -17.61 0.54
N THR A 312 6.45 -17.24 0.41
CA THR A 312 6.00 -15.85 0.27
C THR A 312 5.32 -15.43 1.54
N ILE A 313 5.65 -14.23 2.04
CA ILE A 313 5.00 -13.63 3.19
C ILE A 313 4.51 -12.25 2.80
N GLU A 314 3.23 -12.01 2.99
CA GLU A 314 2.57 -10.75 2.64
C GLU A 314 1.77 -10.23 3.82
N ALA A 315 1.83 -8.92 4.08
CA ALA A 315 0.96 -8.30 5.06
C ALA A 315 -0.49 -8.34 4.55
N VAL A 316 -1.41 -8.76 5.40
CA VAL A 316 -2.84 -8.87 5.07
C VAL A 316 -3.68 -8.13 6.11
N PRO A 317 -4.89 -7.66 5.74
CA PRO A 317 -5.83 -7.15 6.73
C PRO A 317 -6.08 -8.20 7.82
N ARG A 318 -6.10 -7.76 9.08
CA ARG A 318 -6.42 -8.61 10.21
C ARG A 318 -7.86 -9.16 10.02
N PRO A 319 -8.05 -10.49 10.00
CA PRO A 319 -9.39 -11.07 9.87
C PRO A 319 -10.32 -10.60 11.01
N PRO A 320 -11.63 -10.39 10.73
CA PRO A 320 -12.58 -9.90 11.73
C PRO A 320 -12.70 -10.81 12.97
N ASP A 321 -12.56 -12.13 12.80
CA ASP A 321 -12.54 -13.12 13.89
C ASP A 321 -11.32 -13.01 14.80
N LEU A 322 -10.26 -12.33 14.34
CA LEU A 322 -9.04 -12.03 15.08
C LEU A 322 -8.93 -10.55 15.44
N ALA A 323 -10.05 -9.82 15.41
CA ALA A 323 -10.11 -8.42 15.78
C ALA A 323 -9.56 -8.20 17.19
N ILE A 324 -8.79 -7.13 17.37
CA ILE A 324 -8.21 -6.79 18.67
C ILE A 324 -9.32 -6.21 19.55
N PRO A 325 -9.58 -6.78 20.74
CA PRO A 325 -10.56 -6.24 21.65
C PRO A 325 -10.23 -4.80 22.04
N ARG A 326 -11.24 -3.94 21.98
CA ARG A 326 -11.19 -2.57 22.52
C ARG A 326 -11.09 -2.67 24.04
N LEU A 327 -10.25 -1.82 24.63
CA LEU A 327 -10.05 -1.73 26.07
C LEU A 327 -10.75 -0.48 26.61
N THR A 328 -10.95 -0.46 27.93
CA THR A 328 -11.28 0.79 28.64
C THR A 328 -10.13 1.79 28.45
N GLU A 329 -10.40 3.10 28.62
CA GLU A 329 -9.36 4.13 28.51
C GLU A 329 -8.16 3.82 29.42
N ALA A 330 -8.41 3.49 30.68
CA ALA A 330 -7.37 3.09 31.63
C ALA A 330 -6.60 1.85 31.17
N GLY A 331 -7.30 0.83 30.65
CA GLY A 331 -6.68 -0.39 30.13
C GLY A 331 -5.80 -0.14 28.90
N ALA A 332 -6.28 0.68 27.95
CA ALA A 332 -5.53 1.05 26.75
C ALA A 332 -4.26 1.85 27.08
N LEU A 333 -4.35 2.81 28.00
CA LEU A 333 -3.21 3.61 28.45
C LEU A 333 -2.18 2.75 29.20
N ALA A 334 -2.63 1.84 30.07
CA ALA A 334 -1.75 0.90 30.77
C ALA A 334 -1.03 -0.04 29.79
N ALA A 335 -1.76 -0.58 28.81
CA ALA A 335 -1.20 -1.45 27.78
C ALA A 335 -0.18 -0.71 26.90
N LEU A 336 -0.48 0.52 26.47
CA LEU A 336 0.44 1.35 25.71
C LEU A 336 1.72 1.65 26.50
N SER A 337 1.57 2.03 27.77
CA SER A 337 2.69 2.29 28.67
C SER A 337 3.59 1.07 28.81
N ALA A 338 3.02 -0.11 29.06
CA ALA A 338 3.77 -1.36 29.19
C ALA A 338 4.48 -1.74 27.88
N ARG A 339 3.79 -1.59 26.74
CA ARG A 339 4.38 -1.87 25.42
C ARG A 339 5.54 -0.93 25.10
N ALA A 340 5.40 0.36 25.39
CA ALA A 340 6.45 1.33 25.16
C ALA A 340 7.69 1.06 26.03
N GLU A 341 7.50 0.67 27.30
CA GLU A 341 8.60 0.22 28.18
C GLU A 341 9.27 -1.06 27.68
N GLU A 342 8.51 -2.04 27.23
CA GLU A 342 9.03 -3.28 26.67
C GLU A 342 9.91 -3.01 25.45
N LEU A 343 9.41 -2.20 24.51
CA LEU A 343 10.16 -1.82 23.31
C LEU A 343 11.40 -1.01 23.66
N ALA A 344 11.33 -0.12 24.66
CA ALA A 344 12.49 0.64 25.11
C ALA A 344 13.56 -0.24 25.77
N LYS A 345 13.16 -1.22 26.61
CA LYS A 345 14.09 -2.19 27.21
C LYS A 345 14.78 -3.06 26.16
N LYS A 346 14.08 -3.38 25.07
CA LYS A 346 14.61 -4.13 23.93
C LYS A 346 15.39 -3.24 22.94
N ASP A 347 15.54 -1.95 23.24
CA ASP A 347 16.19 -0.97 22.37
C ASP A 347 15.52 -0.80 20.99
N ARG A 348 14.21 -1.04 20.93
CA ARG A 348 13.36 -0.92 19.73
C ARG A 348 12.43 0.30 19.75
N PHE A 349 12.50 1.08 20.82
CA PHE A 349 11.91 2.42 20.93
C PHE A 349 12.77 3.30 21.83
N SER A 350 12.96 4.55 21.43
CA SER A 350 13.61 5.57 22.26
C SER A 350 12.97 6.89 21.88
N GLY A 351 12.28 7.52 22.83
CA GLY A 351 11.45 8.69 22.52
C GLY A 351 10.46 9.09 23.59
N VAL A 352 9.40 9.80 23.18
CA VAL A 352 8.30 10.24 24.04
C VAL A 352 6.96 9.83 23.44
N VAL A 353 6.11 9.21 24.25
CA VAL A 353 4.71 8.93 23.92
C VAL A 353 3.80 9.83 24.74
N LEU A 354 2.82 10.46 24.10
CA LEU A 354 1.80 11.29 24.72
C LEU A 354 0.41 10.89 24.22
N VAL A 355 -0.53 10.72 25.14
CA VAL A 355 -1.96 10.62 24.84
C VAL A 355 -2.69 11.69 25.63
N ALA A 356 -3.50 12.49 24.94
CA ALA A 356 -4.42 13.44 25.54
C ALA A 356 -5.86 13.16 25.08
N ARG A 357 -6.83 13.59 25.87
CA ARG A 357 -8.25 13.57 25.50
C ARG A 357 -8.92 14.86 25.92
N HIS A 358 -9.67 15.50 25.03
CA HIS A 358 -10.32 16.80 25.24
C HIS A 358 -9.34 17.84 25.83
N GLY A 359 -8.12 17.88 25.28
CA GLY A 359 -7.04 18.76 25.70
C GLY A 359 -6.33 18.39 27.01
N LYS A 360 -6.83 17.41 27.78
CA LYS A 360 -6.18 16.94 29.02
C LYS A 360 -5.20 15.80 28.72
N VAL A 361 -3.96 15.93 29.18
CA VAL A 361 -2.95 14.87 29.09
C VAL A 361 -3.34 13.70 29.99
N LEU A 362 -3.44 12.50 29.42
CA LEU A 362 -3.75 11.25 30.12
C LEU A 362 -2.50 10.38 30.33
N LEU A 363 -1.59 10.39 29.34
CA LEU A 363 -0.29 9.74 29.42
C LEU A 363 0.75 10.66 28.78
N ARG A 364 1.92 10.79 29.41
CA ARG A 364 3.09 11.44 28.81
C ARG A 364 4.34 10.79 29.38
N LYS A 365 5.07 10.05 28.56
CA LYS A 365 6.13 9.15 29.02
C LYS A 365 7.39 9.25 28.17
N PRO A 366 8.52 9.72 28.73
CA PRO A 366 9.81 9.64 28.08
C PRO A 366 10.45 8.27 28.34
N LEU A 367 11.06 7.70 27.31
CA LEU A 367 11.62 6.35 27.30
C LEU A 367 12.94 6.33 26.53
N GLY A 368 13.91 5.54 26.96
CA GLY A 368 15.18 5.39 26.26
C GLY A 368 16.10 6.61 26.37
N ARG A 369 17.01 6.77 25.41
CA ARG A 369 18.11 7.74 25.44
C ARG A 369 17.95 8.79 24.34
N ALA A 370 18.09 10.07 24.71
CA ALA A 370 18.18 11.16 23.74
C ALA A 370 19.53 11.15 23.02
N ASN A 371 20.58 10.67 23.69
CA ASN A 371 21.92 10.54 23.15
C ASN A 371 22.58 9.27 23.73
N ARG A 372 23.00 8.36 22.84
CA ARG A 372 23.65 7.11 23.18
C ARG A 372 25.11 7.30 23.60
N GLU A 373 25.84 8.22 22.99
CA GLU A 373 27.24 8.49 23.29
C GLU A 373 27.43 9.07 24.71
N THR A 374 26.57 10.02 25.11
CA THR A 374 26.62 10.63 26.46
C THR A 374 25.79 9.87 27.49
N GLY A 375 24.91 8.98 27.02
CA GLY A 375 23.93 8.28 27.85
C GLY A 375 22.79 9.15 28.37
N ALA A 376 22.63 10.38 27.86
CA ALA A 376 21.56 11.27 28.28
C ALA A 376 20.16 10.63 28.04
N PRO A 377 19.30 10.57 29.06
CA PRO A 377 17.95 10.02 28.91
C PRO A 377 17.06 10.95 28.10
N ASN A 378 16.03 10.39 27.46
CA ASN A 378 14.93 11.23 26.99
C ASN A 378 14.20 11.84 28.20
N THR A 379 13.78 13.09 28.05
CA THR A 379 12.95 13.83 29.00
C THR A 379 11.68 14.30 28.30
N LEU A 380 10.76 14.92 29.05
CA LEU A 380 9.55 15.51 28.49
C LEU A 380 9.81 16.69 27.56
N ASP A 381 10.99 17.30 27.66
CA ASP A 381 11.43 18.46 26.90
C ASP A 381 12.39 18.08 25.77
N THR A 382 12.69 16.78 25.61
CA THR A 382 13.50 16.32 24.48
C THR A 382 12.83 16.68 23.16
N GLN A 383 13.60 17.34 22.31
CA GLN A 383 13.20 17.75 20.98
C GLN A 383 13.60 16.67 19.96
N PHE A 384 12.64 16.20 19.19
CA PHE A 384 12.82 15.18 18.16
C PHE A 384 12.70 15.80 16.79
N ARG A 385 13.49 15.31 15.85
CA ARG A 385 13.30 15.69 14.44
C ARG A 385 11.96 15.17 13.95
N LEU A 386 11.26 15.97 13.17
CA LEU A 386 9.88 15.68 12.79
C LEU A 386 9.72 14.97 11.45
N GLY A 387 10.77 14.95 10.62
CA GLY A 387 10.66 14.47 9.23
C GLY A 387 9.47 15.12 8.53
N SER A 388 8.69 14.33 7.79
CA SER A 388 7.53 14.82 7.03
C SER A 388 6.38 15.43 7.83
N MET A 389 6.36 15.34 9.18
CA MET A 389 5.30 15.97 9.96
C MET A 389 5.29 17.50 9.80
N ASN A 390 6.44 18.10 9.44
CA ASN A 390 6.57 19.55 9.22
C ASN A 390 5.62 20.07 8.10
N LYS A 391 5.20 19.20 7.18
CA LYS A 391 4.27 19.53 6.10
C LYS A 391 2.93 20.07 6.61
N MET A 392 2.49 19.63 7.79
CA MET A 392 1.29 20.17 8.42
C MET A 392 1.42 21.68 8.68
N PHE A 393 2.59 22.16 9.13
CA PHE A 393 2.79 23.60 9.35
C PHE A 393 2.88 24.37 8.03
N THR A 394 3.55 23.83 7.01
CA THR A 394 3.57 24.43 5.67
C THR A 394 2.18 24.54 5.07
N ALA A 395 1.35 23.50 5.23
CA ALA A 395 -0.02 23.52 4.75
C ALA A 395 -0.85 24.59 5.49
N VAL A 396 -0.77 24.64 6.82
CA VAL A 396 -1.45 25.68 7.61
C VAL A 396 -0.99 27.09 7.21
N ALA A 397 0.31 27.31 7.01
CA ALA A 397 0.84 28.60 6.57
C ALA A 397 0.32 28.98 5.16
N THR A 398 0.26 28.02 4.25
CA THR A 398 -0.31 28.22 2.91
C THR A 398 -1.79 28.58 3.01
N LEU A 399 -2.54 27.86 3.85
CA LEU A 399 -3.97 28.07 4.05
C LEU A 399 -4.29 29.40 4.75
N GLN A 400 -3.42 29.90 5.63
CA GLN A 400 -3.52 31.26 6.17
C GLN A 400 -3.45 32.33 5.06
N LEU A 401 -2.61 32.11 4.04
CA LEU A 401 -2.54 33.02 2.89
C LEU A 401 -3.77 32.89 1.97
N VAL A 402 -4.33 31.68 1.84
CA VAL A 402 -5.61 31.45 1.14
C VAL A 402 -6.75 32.18 1.83
N GLU A 403 -6.87 32.01 3.15
CA GLU A 403 -7.89 32.66 3.98
C GLU A 403 -7.78 34.19 3.94
N ALA A 404 -6.56 34.72 3.91
CA ALA A 404 -6.31 36.15 3.76
C ALA A 404 -6.54 36.68 2.32
N GLY A 405 -6.94 35.84 1.37
CA GLY A 405 -7.14 36.21 -0.03
C GLY A 405 -5.86 36.60 -0.77
N LYS A 406 -4.68 36.27 -0.21
CA LYS A 406 -3.38 36.59 -0.82
C LYS A 406 -2.99 35.60 -1.90
N ILE A 407 -3.42 34.35 -1.74
CA ILE A 407 -3.31 33.31 -2.76
C ILE A 407 -4.64 32.58 -2.94
N ALA A 408 -4.82 31.85 -4.04
CA ALA A 408 -5.96 30.94 -4.23
C ALA A 408 -5.48 29.51 -4.47
N LEU A 409 -6.29 28.53 -4.03
CA LEU A 409 -6.00 27.11 -4.19
C LEU A 409 -5.81 26.70 -5.66
N ASP A 410 -6.64 27.27 -6.55
CA ASP A 410 -6.65 26.89 -7.97
C ASP A 410 -5.78 27.81 -8.85
N ASP A 411 -5.06 28.76 -8.24
CA ASP A 411 -4.11 29.56 -9.00
C ASP A 411 -2.88 28.74 -9.38
N PRO A 412 -2.38 28.88 -10.62
CA PRO A 412 -1.11 28.29 -11.01
C PRO A 412 0.05 28.97 -10.27
N ILE A 413 1.07 28.19 -9.89
CA ILE A 413 2.15 28.71 -9.05
C ILE A 413 2.95 29.83 -9.72
N GLY A 414 3.00 29.87 -11.05
CA GLY A 414 3.66 30.91 -11.84
C GLY A 414 3.05 32.30 -11.68
N LYS A 415 1.82 32.39 -11.17
CA LYS A 415 1.21 33.66 -10.75
C LYS A 415 1.99 34.33 -9.61
N TYR A 416 2.62 33.53 -8.75
CA TYR A 416 3.39 33.99 -7.58
C TYR A 416 4.89 33.90 -7.84
N LEU A 417 5.35 32.75 -8.34
CA LEU A 417 6.74 32.49 -8.71
C LEU A 417 6.98 32.89 -10.17
N THR A 418 6.91 34.19 -10.45
CA THR A 418 6.90 34.76 -11.82
C THR A 418 8.18 34.49 -12.63
N ASP A 419 9.28 34.18 -11.95
CA ASP A 419 10.60 33.85 -12.49
C ASP A 419 10.90 32.34 -12.43
N TYR A 420 9.89 31.50 -12.19
CA TYR A 420 10.09 30.05 -12.10
C TYR A 420 10.59 29.47 -13.44
N PRO A 421 11.70 28.69 -13.45
CA PRO A 421 12.38 28.34 -14.70
C PRO A 421 11.56 27.48 -15.67
N ASN A 422 10.81 26.50 -15.16
CA ASN A 422 10.01 25.61 -15.99
C ASN A 422 8.58 26.14 -16.18
N GLN A 423 8.27 26.61 -17.39
CA GLN A 423 6.98 27.25 -17.70
C GLN A 423 5.79 26.29 -17.68
N ASP A 424 5.99 25.00 -17.96
CA ASP A 424 4.91 24.00 -17.86
C ASP A 424 4.49 23.80 -16.41
N VAL A 425 5.46 23.65 -15.52
CA VAL A 425 5.20 23.57 -14.07
C VAL A 425 4.57 24.88 -13.59
N ALA A 426 5.11 26.03 -13.99
CA ALA A 426 4.62 27.34 -13.58
C ALA A 426 3.15 27.58 -13.98
N SER A 427 2.73 27.13 -15.16
CA SER A 427 1.40 27.39 -15.71
C SER A 427 0.35 26.33 -15.38
N LYS A 428 0.75 25.06 -15.16
CA LYS A 428 -0.18 23.94 -14.95
C LYS A 428 -0.33 23.51 -13.48
N VAL A 429 0.70 23.67 -12.66
CA VAL A 429 0.66 23.22 -11.26
C VAL A 429 0.00 24.30 -10.40
N THR A 430 -1.03 23.94 -9.65
CA THR A 430 -1.75 24.85 -8.76
C THR A 430 -1.33 24.66 -7.30
N VAL A 431 -1.68 25.61 -6.44
CA VAL A 431 -1.47 25.49 -4.98
C VAL A 431 -2.16 24.23 -4.42
N ARG A 432 -3.37 23.92 -4.88
CA ARG A 432 -4.12 22.71 -4.53
C ARG A 432 -3.37 21.43 -4.93
N HIS A 433 -2.79 21.42 -6.14
CA HIS A 433 -2.00 20.27 -6.61
C HIS A 433 -0.79 20.00 -5.70
N LEU A 434 -0.14 21.06 -5.21
CA LEU A 434 0.99 20.92 -4.29
C LEU A 434 0.56 20.40 -2.91
N LEU A 435 -0.52 20.96 -2.34
CA LEU A 435 -1.04 20.54 -1.02
C LEU A 435 -1.52 19.08 -0.98
N THR A 436 -1.98 18.56 -2.11
CA THR A 436 -2.56 17.21 -2.26
C THR A 436 -1.59 16.17 -2.85
N HIS A 437 -0.33 16.55 -3.12
CA HIS A 437 0.64 15.70 -3.82
C HIS A 437 0.17 15.21 -5.19
N THR A 438 -0.55 16.04 -5.94
CA THR A 438 -1.01 15.73 -7.30
C THR A 438 -0.32 16.58 -8.37
N GLY A 439 0.69 17.37 -7.99
CA GLY A 439 1.38 18.30 -8.90
C GLY A 439 2.38 17.67 -9.87
N GLY A 440 2.78 16.41 -9.69
CA GLY A 440 3.78 15.77 -10.57
C GLY A 440 5.18 16.40 -10.48
N THR A 441 5.52 17.07 -9.38
CA THR A 441 6.76 17.86 -9.24
C THR A 441 7.98 17.07 -8.76
N GLY A 442 7.81 15.78 -8.44
CA GLY A 442 8.90 14.86 -8.06
C GLY A 442 9.45 15.05 -6.64
N ASP A 443 10.47 14.26 -6.29
CA ASP A 443 11.12 14.29 -4.97
C ASP A 443 12.38 15.18 -4.97
N ILE A 444 12.85 15.61 -3.80
CA ILE A 444 14.17 16.20 -3.60
C ILE A 444 15.22 15.15 -3.23
N PHE A 445 14.83 14.01 -2.66
CA PHE A 445 15.79 13.00 -2.22
C PHE A 445 16.34 12.20 -3.41
N GLY A 446 17.67 12.07 -3.47
CA GLY A 446 18.39 11.42 -4.56
C GLY A 446 19.86 11.82 -4.60
N PRO A 447 20.63 11.35 -5.61
CA PRO A 447 22.07 11.61 -5.71
C PRO A 447 22.44 13.09 -5.69
N ASP A 448 21.64 13.96 -6.34
CA ASP A 448 21.88 15.40 -6.35
C ASP A 448 21.68 16.03 -4.98
N PHE A 449 20.70 15.57 -4.21
CA PHE A 449 20.55 16.00 -2.82
C PHE A 449 21.72 15.52 -1.97
N GLU A 450 22.10 14.26 -2.03
CA GLU A 450 23.23 13.75 -1.23
C GLU A 450 24.53 14.52 -1.50
N LYS A 451 24.76 14.89 -2.77
CA LYS A 451 25.91 15.71 -3.18
C LYS A 451 25.85 17.14 -2.63
N ASN A 452 24.66 17.71 -2.46
CA ASN A 452 24.47 19.13 -2.13
C ASN A 452 23.80 19.39 -0.76
N ARG A 453 23.46 18.37 0.05
CA ARG A 453 22.59 18.50 1.23
C ARG A 453 23.04 19.52 2.27
N LEU A 454 24.35 19.79 2.36
CA LEU A 454 24.95 20.76 3.28
C LEU A 454 25.05 22.18 2.68
N THR A 455 24.92 22.33 1.37
CA THR A 455 24.95 23.63 0.66
C THR A 455 23.55 24.14 0.31
N LEU A 456 22.52 23.30 0.37
CA LEU A 456 21.12 23.67 0.22
C LEU A 456 20.58 24.32 1.52
N ARG A 457 20.83 25.63 1.69
CA ARG A 457 20.56 26.35 2.94
C ARG A 457 19.20 27.01 2.95
N GLU A 458 18.82 27.64 1.85
CA GLU A 458 17.55 28.35 1.65
C GLU A 458 16.65 27.62 0.65
N LEU A 459 15.35 27.88 0.67
CA LEU A 459 14.42 27.26 -0.30
C LEU A 459 14.80 27.61 -1.75
N ALA A 460 15.35 28.80 -1.98
CA ALA A 460 15.87 29.24 -3.28
C ALA A 460 16.98 28.32 -3.82
N ASP A 461 17.80 27.70 -2.96
CA ASP A 461 18.84 26.77 -3.40
C ASP A 461 18.22 25.49 -4.01
N TYR A 462 17.11 25.02 -3.44
CA TYR A 462 16.35 23.89 -3.99
C TYR A 462 15.67 24.28 -5.31
N LEU A 463 15.13 25.50 -5.43
CA LEU A 463 14.58 25.99 -6.69
C LEU A 463 15.66 26.08 -7.77
N LYS A 464 16.87 26.53 -7.43
CA LYS A 464 18.00 26.55 -8.35
C LYS A 464 18.42 25.15 -8.81
N LEU A 465 18.45 24.18 -7.89
CA LEU A 465 18.87 22.82 -8.19
C LEU A 465 17.83 22.04 -9.02
N TYR A 466 16.54 22.26 -8.75
CA TYR A 466 15.46 21.40 -9.25
C TYR A 466 14.45 22.09 -10.18
N GLY A 467 14.48 23.42 -10.29
CA GLY A 467 13.41 24.21 -10.93
C GLY A 467 13.31 24.07 -12.45
N SER A 468 14.32 23.47 -13.10
CA SER A 468 14.29 23.15 -14.53
C SER A 468 13.65 21.80 -14.83
N ARG A 469 13.38 20.95 -13.82
CA ARG A 469 12.78 19.62 -14.02
C ARG A 469 11.37 19.75 -14.62
N GLY A 470 11.05 18.82 -15.52
CA GLY A 470 9.72 18.66 -16.08
C GLY A 470 8.75 17.96 -15.12
N LEU A 471 7.49 17.89 -15.54
CA LEU A 471 6.44 17.18 -14.82
C LEU A 471 6.57 15.66 -14.98
N ASP A 472 6.36 14.95 -13.89
CA ASP A 472 6.25 13.49 -13.84
C ASP A 472 4.78 13.06 -13.90
N GLY A 473 4.14 13.43 -15.02
CA GLY A 473 2.70 13.23 -15.29
C GLY A 473 1.88 14.53 -15.25
N GLU A 474 0.65 14.47 -15.78
CA GLU A 474 -0.25 15.63 -15.79
C GLU A 474 -0.75 15.98 -14.38
N PRO A 475 -0.64 17.25 -13.95
CA PRO A 475 -1.09 17.69 -12.63
C PRO A 475 -2.58 17.39 -12.39
N GLY A 476 -2.91 16.97 -11.17
CA GLY A 476 -4.27 16.65 -10.73
C GLY A 476 -4.73 15.22 -11.04
N GLN A 477 -4.04 14.46 -11.91
CA GLN A 477 -4.53 13.14 -12.31
C GLN A 477 -4.24 12.01 -11.32
N ARG A 478 -3.12 12.08 -10.58
CA ARG A 478 -2.66 10.99 -9.72
C ARG A 478 -1.95 11.51 -8.48
N PHE A 479 -2.14 10.81 -7.36
CA PHE A 479 -1.34 11.03 -6.16
C PHE A 479 0.09 10.53 -6.36
N ARG A 480 1.07 11.40 -6.14
CA ARG A 480 2.50 11.06 -6.05
C ARG A 480 3.16 11.95 -5.00
N TYR A 481 3.49 11.35 -3.86
CA TYR A 481 4.13 12.05 -2.75
C TYR A 481 5.35 12.85 -3.21
N SER A 482 5.34 14.16 -2.98
CA SER A 482 6.34 15.09 -3.51
C SER A 482 6.86 16.01 -2.41
N ASN A 483 8.13 15.81 -2.04
CA ASN A 483 8.82 16.76 -1.17
C ASN A 483 9.09 18.07 -1.90
N TYR A 484 9.40 18.04 -3.20
CA TYR A 484 9.65 19.25 -3.96
C TYR A 484 8.39 20.13 -4.08
N GLY A 485 7.20 19.53 -4.16
CA GLY A 485 5.96 20.30 -4.15
C GLY A 485 5.78 21.14 -2.87
N PHE A 486 6.19 20.60 -1.72
CA PHE A 486 6.19 21.36 -0.47
C PHE A 486 7.34 22.39 -0.37
N ILE A 487 8.47 22.18 -1.06
CA ILE A 487 9.48 23.23 -1.26
C ILE A 487 8.87 24.41 -2.02
N LEU A 488 8.11 24.15 -3.09
CA LEU A 488 7.44 25.18 -3.88
C LEU A 488 6.41 25.95 -3.05
N LEU A 489 5.64 25.27 -2.17
CA LEU A 489 4.74 25.96 -1.23
C LEU A 489 5.51 26.89 -0.29
N GLY A 490 6.65 26.46 0.25
CA GLY A 490 7.50 27.30 1.08
C GLY A 490 8.03 28.53 0.33
N ALA A 491 8.52 28.35 -0.90
CA ALA A 491 9.01 29.46 -1.73
C ALA A 491 7.88 30.44 -2.12
N LEU A 492 6.67 29.91 -2.35
CA LEU A 492 5.47 30.72 -2.61
C LEU A 492 5.11 31.57 -1.38
N ILE A 493 5.16 31.00 -0.17
CA ILE A 493 4.98 31.75 1.08
C ILE A 493 5.99 32.90 1.13
N GLU A 494 7.29 32.62 0.93
CA GLU A 494 8.34 33.65 0.97
C GLU A 494 8.10 34.78 -0.04
N ARG A 495 7.70 34.42 -1.26
CA ARG A 495 7.45 35.37 -2.34
C ARG A 495 6.25 36.27 -2.06
N VAL A 496 5.17 35.71 -1.51
CA VAL A 496 3.92 36.43 -1.25
C VAL A 496 4.02 37.31 0.00
N THR A 497 4.81 36.90 1.00
CA THR A 497 4.89 37.60 2.28
C THR A 497 6.09 38.55 2.38
N GLY A 498 7.15 38.31 1.61
CA GLY A 498 8.43 39.02 1.73
C GLY A 498 9.23 38.64 2.99
N THR A 499 8.84 37.58 3.69
CA THR A 499 9.52 37.07 4.90
C THR A 499 10.06 35.67 4.63
N SER A 500 11.10 35.23 5.33
CA SER A 500 11.54 33.83 5.23
C SER A 500 10.41 32.87 5.63
N TYR A 501 10.41 31.65 5.06
CA TYR A 501 9.46 30.61 5.43
C TYR A 501 9.52 30.32 6.93
N TYR A 502 10.75 30.32 7.48
CA TYR A 502 11.04 30.03 8.87
C TYR A 502 10.47 31.08 9.82
N ASP A 503 10.63 32.37 9.50
CA ASP A 503 10.06 33.46 10.29
C ASP A 503 8.54 33.44 10.19
N TYR A 504 7.97 33.22 9.00
CA TYR A 504 6.52 33.15 8.84
C TYR A 504 5.91 32.04 9.69
N VAL A 505 6.45 30.81 9.60
CA VAL A 505 5.95 29.68 10.40
C VAL A 505 6.15 29.92 11.89
N ARG A 506 7.29 30.49 12.32
CA ARG A 506 7.50 30.87 13.72
C ARG A 506 6.42 31.84 14.19
N ASP A 507 6.22 32.94 13.47
CA ASP A 507 5.41 34.07 13.92
C ASP A 507 3.91 33.83 13.75
N ARG A 508 3.51 33.01 12.77
CA ARG A 508 2.10 32.76 12.43
C ARG A 508 1.56 31.41 12.88
N ILE A 509 2.44 30.48 13.27
CA ILE A 509 2.05 29.14 13.74
C ILE A 509 2.63 28.84 15.12
N PHE A 510 3.95 28.80 15.26
CA PHE A 510 4.57 28.34 16.50
C PHE A 510 4.26 29.26 17.68
N LEU A 511 4.48 30.57 17.56
CA LEU A 511 4.20 31.51 18.64
C LEU A 511 2.70 31.59 18.98
N PRO A 512 1.76 31.70 18.01
CA PRO A 512 0.34 31.66 18.31
C PRO A 512 -0.12 30.35 18.96
N ALA A 513 0.42 29.19 18.57
CA ALA A 513 0.13 27.92 19.21
C ALA A 513 0.85 27.74 20.56
N GLY A 514 1.84 28.57 20.90
CA GLY A 514 2.65 28.43 22.11
C GLY A 514 3.72 27.34 22.01
N MET A 515 4.17 27.02 20.80
CA MET A 515 5.18 26.00 20.51
C MET A 515 6.61 26.56 20.63
N THR A 516 7.06 26.83 21.84
CA THR A 516 8.33 27.54 22.09
C THR A 516 9.58 26.68 21.92
N ALA A 517 9.43 25.36 21.80
CA ALA A 517 10.53 24.41 21.61
C ALA A 517 10.58 23.83 20.18
N THR A 518 9.89 24.47 19.24
CA THR A 518 9.78 24.03 17.85
C THR A 518 10.47 25.02 16.91
N ALA A 519 11.40 24.53 16.09
CA ALA A 519 12.09 25.34 15.10
C ALA A 519 12.73 24.47 14.00
N SER A 520 13.44 25.12 13.07
CA SER A 520 14.25 24.48 12.02
C SER A 520 15.62 25.14 11.90
N LEU A 521 16.29 25.36 13.04
CA LEU A 521 17.66 25.87 13.05
C LEU A 521 18.63 24.89 12.35
N PRO A 522 19.74 25.39 11.78
CA PRO A 522 20.83 24.56 11.28
C PRO A 522 21.21 23.41 12.20
N GLU A 523 21.59 22.28 11.60
CA GLU A 523 22.02 21.10 12.35
C GLU A 523 23.36 21.33 13.08
N ALA A 524 24.17 22.27 12.59
CA ALA A 524 25.41 22.70 13.24
C ALA A 524 25.19 23.55 14.50
N ASP A 525 24.00 24.16 14.65
CA ASP A 525 23.71 25.00 15.81
C ASP A 525 23.52 24.15 17.07
N SER A 526 24.00 24.62 18.21
CA SER A 526 23.77 23.95 19.50
C SER A 526 22.34 24.24 19.97
N VAL A 527 21.49 23.21 19.96
CA VAL A 527 20.09 23.30 20.41
C VAL A 527 19.91 22.46 21.68
N PRO A 528 19.55 23.09 22.82
CA PRO A 528 19.30 22.36 24.06
C PRO A 528 18.24 21.28 23.89
N HIS A 529 18.47 20.10 24.48
CA HIS A 529 17.54 18.97 24.48
C HIS A 529 17.22 18.36 23.10
N ARG A 530 17.90 18.75 22.01
CA ARG A 530 17.74 18.09 20.71
C ARG A 530 18.36 16.68 20.74
N ALA A 531 17.52 15.67 20.52
CA ALA A 531 17.97 14.28 20.47
C ALA A 531 18.88 14.02 19.25
N VAL A 532 19.82 13.10 19.41
CA VAL A 532 20.58 12.52 18.30
C VAL A 532 19.74 11.38 17.71
N GLY A 533 19.55 11.37 16.39
CA GLY A 533 18.87 10.28 15.70
C GLY A 533 19.81 9.10 15.47
N TYR A 534 19.31 7.87 15.56
CA TYR A 534 20.10 6.67 15.33
C TYR A 534 19.44 5.75 14.32
N LEU A 535 20.20 5.37 13.30
CA LEU A 535 19.81 4.34 12.35
C LEU A 535 20.54 3.03 12.65
N ARG A 536 19.95 1.92 12.22
CA ARG A 536 20.56 0.60 12.35
C ARG A 536 21.40 0.28 11.11
N LYS A 537 22.70 0.06 11.30
CA LYS A 537 23.64 -0.38 10.25
C LYS A 537 24.44 -1.57 10.77
N ASN A 538 24.45 -2.68 10.04
CA ASN A 538 25.13 -3.92 10.45
C ASN A 538 24.75 -4.36 11.88
N ALA A 539 23.46 -4.32 12.20
CA ALA A 539 22.88 -4.60 13.53
C ALA A 539 23.31 -3.65 14.68
N GLN A 540 24.10 -2.61 14.40
CA GLN A 540 24.53 -1.60 15.37
C GLN A 540 23.81 -0.28 15.19
N TRP A 541 23.65 0.48 16.27
CA TRP A 541 23.15 1.85 16.23
C TRP A 541 24.27 2.80 15.82
N VAL A 542 24.01 3.60 14.79
CA VAL A 542 24.92 4.63 14.30
C VAL A 542 24.18 5.96 14.30
N PRO A 543 24.81 7.07 14.74
CA PRO A 543 24.21 8.40 14.61
C PRO A 543 23.84 8.71 13.16
N ASN A 544 22.69 9.34 12.94
CA ASN A 544 22.21 9.71 11.61
C ASN A 544 22.82 11.02 11.08
N THR A 545 23.87 11.54 11.71
CA THR A 545 24.53 12.81 11.37
C THR A 545 24.84 12.93 9.87
N ASP A 546 25.26 11.83 9.25
CA ASP A 546 25.64 11.79 7.83
C ASP A 546 24.45 11.80 6.86
N THR A 547 23.21 11.68 7.35
CA THR A 547 21.99 11.72 6.54
C THR A 547 21.24 13.06 6.68
N LEU A 548 21.68 13.93 7.59
CA LEU A 548 20.94 15.17 7.89
C LEU A 548 21.18 16.25 6.82
N PRO A 549 20.16 17.03 6.43
CA PRO A 549 20.35 18.23 5.63
C PRO A 549 21.03 19.35 6.44
N TRP A 550 21.32 20.48 5.79
CA TRP A 550 21.74 21.71 6.48
C TRP A 550 20.77 22.11 7.61
N ARG A 551 19.46 22.07 7.34
CA ARG A 551 18.36 22.29 8.29
C ARG A 551 17.06 21.69 7.76
N GLY A 552 16.01 21.67 8.59
CA GLY A 552 14.65 21.37 8.14
C GLY A 552 14.12 22.35 7.09
N THR A 553 13.25 21.89 6.20
CA THR A 553 12.64 22.68 5.13
C THR A 553 11.11 22.66 5.22
N SER A 554 10.43 23.36 4.32
CA SER A 554 8.96 23.27 4.18
C SER A 554 8.48 21.86 3.74
N ALA A 555 9.37 21.01 3.24
CA ALA A 555 9.02 19.62 2.94
C ALA A 555 9.16 18.69 4.15
N GLY A 556 9.88 19.07 5.21
CA GLY A 556 10.13 18.17 6.33
C GLY A 556 11.38 18.50 7.11
N GLY A 557 11.57 17.84 8.24
CA GLY A 557 12.67 18.09 9.17
C GLY A 557 12.25 19.06 10.26
N GLY A 558 13.19 19.87 10.73
CA GLY A 558 12.99 20.67 11.94
C GLY A 558 12.87 19.77 13.16
N TYR A 559 12.54 20.35 14.31
CA TYR A 559 12.39 19.62 15.56
C TYR A 559 11.28 20.20 16.42
N SER A 560 10.70 19.37 17.29
CA SER A 560 9.63 19.75 18.23
C SER A 560 9.59 18.80 19.42
N THR A 561 8.74 19.09 20.39
CA THR A 561 8.44 18.21 21.53
C THR A 561 7.01 17.66 21.41
N ALA A 562 6.71 16.55 22.10
CA ALA A 562 5.35 16.04 22.16
C ALA A 562 4.36 17.06 22.77
N GLY A 563 4.83 17.92 23.68
CA GLY A 563 4.00 18.98 24.27
C GLY A 563 3.68 20.11 23.28
N ASP A 564 4.65 20.50 22.45
CA ASP A 564 4.43 21.47 21.38
C ASP A 564 3.44 20.94 20.33
N LEU A 565 3.56 19.68 19.92
CA LEU A 565 2.62 19.08 18.97
C LEU A 565 1.19 18.97 19.53
N LEU A 566 1.03 18.74 20.85
CA LEU A 566 -0.30 18.81 21.48
C LEU A 566 -0.87 20.23 21.41
N ARG A 567 -0.04 21.25 21.66
CA ARG A 567 -0.45 22.66 21.54
C ARG A 567 -0.84 23.02 20.11
N PHE A 568 -0.11 22.51 19.11
CA PHE A 568 -0.48 22.65 17.70
C PHE A 568 -1.87 22.06 17.41
N ALA A 569 -2.11 20.82 17.85
CA ALA A 569 -3.40 20.16 17.67
C ALA A 569 -4.54 20.99 18.29
N GLN A 570 -4.37 21.47 19.53
CA GLN A 570 -5.35 22.31 20.21
C GLN A 570 -5.59 23.66 19.52
N ALA A 571 -4.53 24.27 18.97
CA ALA A 571 -4.63 25.53 18.23
C ALA A 571 -5.37 25.35 16.90
N LEU A 572 -5.21 24.22 16.23
CA LEU A 572 -6.00 23.87 15.04
C LEU A 572 -7.47 23.63 15.39
N GLU A 573 -7.74 22.75 16.38
CA GLU A 573 -9.09 22.37 16.77
C GLU A 573 -9.92 23.54 17.32
N SER A 574 -9.27 24.56 17.89
CA SER A 574 -9.93 25.79 18.35
C SER A 574 -10.16 26.83 17.27
N GLY A 575 -9.64 26.63 16.05
CA GLY A 575 -9.70 27.60 14.96
C GLY A 575 -8.77 28.79 15.15
N LYS A 576 -7.76 28.66 16.02
CA LYS A 576 -6.80 29.73 16.34
C LYS A 576 -5.82 30.00 15.19
N LEU A 577 -5.53 28.98 14.38
CA LEU A 577 -4.53 29.08 13.30
C LEU A 577 -5.16 29.35 11.92
N ILE A 578 -6.30 28.74 11.63
CA ILE A 578 -7.12 28.90 10.42
C ILE A 578 -8.58 28.68 10.80
N SER A 579 -9.54 29.17 10.01
CA SER A 579 -10.96 28.92 10.27
C SER A 579 -11.32 27.44 10.30
N GLN A 580 -12.37 27.11 11.05
CA GLN A 580 -12.90 25.75 11.14
C GLN A 580 -13.32 25.16 9.79
N ALA A 581 -13.85 26.00 8.89
CA ALA A 581 -14.22 25.58 7.54
C ALA A 581 -12.99 25.14 6.74
N LEU A 582 -11.93 25.96 6.73
CA LEU A 582 -10.71 25.65 6.01
C LEU A 582 -9.94 24.48 6.64
N PHE A 583 -9.99 24.35 7.97
CA PHE A 583 -9.44 23.20 8.67
C PHE A 583 -10.17 21.89 8.32
N ALA A 584 -11.50 21.93 8.21
CA ALA A 584 -12.29 20.79 7.75
C ALA A 584 -11.94 20.40 6.32
N GLU A 585 -11.76 21.37 5.41
CA GLU A 585 -11.29 21.10 4.05
C GLU A 585 -9.87 20.50 4.03
N ALA A 586 -8.96 21.03 4.86
CA ALA A 586 -7.58 20.56 4.94
C ALA A 586 -7.45 19.12 5.47
N THR A 587 -8.40 18.68 6.28
CA THR A 587 -8.43 17.33 6.87
C THR A 587 -9.41 16.39 6.18
N THR A 588 -9.99 16.82 5.05
CA THR A 588 -10.79 15.97 4.16
C THR A 588 -9.88 15.32 3.12
N PRO A 589 -9.99 14.01 2.85
CA PRO A 589 -9.21 13.38 1.79
C PRO A 589 -9.61 13.94 0.42
N HIS A 590 -8.62 14.39 -0.37
CA HIS A 590 -8.82 14.86 -1.75
C HIS A 590 -8.38 13.81 -2.77
N GLN A 591 -7.31 13.06 -2.47
CA GLN A 591 -6.83 11.96 -3.31
C GLN A 591 -6.28 10.86 -2.40
N GLY A 592 -6.87 9.66 -2.48
CA GLY A 592 -6.59 8.59 -1.52
C GLY A 592 -6.88 9.06 -0.09
N ASP A 593 -5.96 8.77 0.82
CA ASP A 593 -6.06 9.07 2.25
C ASP A 593 -5.34 10.39 2.65
N TYR A 594 -5.26 11.38 1.74
CA TYR A 594 -4.49 12.61 1.95
C TYR A 594 -5.32 13.89 1.74
N GLY A 595 -5.28 14.77 2.74
CA GLY A 595 -5.82 16.13 2.71
C GLY A 595 -4.76 17.17 2.32
N TYR A 596 -4.88 18.41 2.80
CA TYR A 596 -3.87 19.45 2.58
C TYR A 596 -2.73 19.33 3.59
N GLY A 597 -1.72 18.51 3.26
CA GLY A 597 -0.58 18.26 4.15
C GLY A 597 -0.90 17.41 5.38
N PHE A 598 -2.09 16.82 5.45
CA PHE A 598 -2.53 15.90 6.51
C PHE A 598 -2.86 14.53 5.91
N SER A 599 -2.34 13.46 6.50
CA SER A 599 -2.86 12.12 6.29
C SER A 599 -4.17 11.95 7.06
N VAL A 600 -5.17 11.37 6.41
CA VAL A 600 -6.48 11.04 6.99
C VAL A 600 -6.59 9.53 7.04
N ARG A 601 -6.94 8.95 8.19
CA ARG A 601 -6.95 7.50 8.37
C ARG A 601 -8.18 7.05 9.14
N GLY A 602 -8.64 5.83 8.84
CA GLY A 602 -9.77 5.21 9.53
C GLY A 602 -11.11 5.85 9.20
N GLU A 603 -12.17 5.27 9.77
CA GLU A 603 -13.56 5.62 9.47
C GLU A 603 -14.38 5.79 10.76
N GLY A 604 -15.54 6.44 10.64
CA GLY A 604 -16.45 6.68 11.76
C GLY A 604 -15.77 7.35 12.96
N MET A 605 -16.00 6.81 14.15
CA MET A 605 -15.41 7.30 15.40
C MET A 605 -13.87 7.24 15.43
N LEU A 606 -13.26 6.35 14.63
CA LEU A 606 -11.82 6.15 14.55
C LEU A 606 -11.17 6.95 13.41
N ARG A 607 -11.96 7.72 12.65
CA ARG A 607 -11.41 8.66 11.68
C ARG A 607 -10.48 9.63 12.42
N SER A 608 -9.25 9.72 11.93
CA SER A 608 -8.22 10.60 12.45
C SER A 608 -7.53 11.36 11.34
N TYR A 609 -6.95 12.50 11.70
CA TYR A 609 -6.04 13.25 10.83
C TYR A 609 -4.73 13.57 11.56
N GLY A 610 -3.70 13.87 10.79
CA GLY A 610 -2.37 14.21 11.31
C GLY A 610 -1.32 13.90 10.26
N HIS A 611 -0.13 13.47 10.68
CA HIS A 611 0.90 13.03 9.73
C HIS A 611 1.97 12.21 10.47
N SER A 612 2.53 11.21 9.79
CA SER A 612 3.73 10.48 10.27
C SER A 612 5.01 11.06 9.66
N GLY A 613 6.08 11.11 10.43
CA GLY A 613 7.41 11.53 9.99
C GLY A 613 8.37 10.35 9.99
N GLY A 614 9.17 10.23 8.93
CA GLY A 614 10.16 9.16 8.82
C GLY A 614 11.35 9.56 7.97
N ALA A 615 12.54 9.25 8.46
CA ALA A 615 13.82 9.27 7.75
C ALA A 615 14.81 8.41 8.58
N PRO A 616 16.02 8.09 8.08
CA PRO A 616 17.01 7.39 8.88
C PRO A 616 17.26 8.08 10.24
N GLY A 617 17.06 7.34 11.34
CA GLY A 617 17.15 7.81 12.71
C GLY A 617 16.08 8.79 13.19
N ILE A 618 15.00 8.96 12.43
CA ILE A 618 13.93 9.92 12.72
C ILE A 618 12.57 9.23 12.55
N ASN A 619 11.75 9.18 13.61
CA ASN A 619 10.38 8.73 13.46
C ASN A 619 9.41 9.48 14.39
N GLY A 620 8.25 9.84 13.86
CA GLY A 620 7.18 10.46 14.62
C GLY A 620 5.80 10.16 14.03
N ASP A 621 4.77 10.28 14.85
CA ASP A 621 3.38 10.14 14.46
C ASP A 621 2.52 11.05 15.34
N LEU A 622 1.67 11.87 14.72
CA LEU A 622 0.62 12.66 15.37
C LEU A 622 -0.71 12.21 14.76
N ARG A 623 -1.66 11.81 15.61
CA ARG A 623 -3.04 11.48 15.23
C ARG A 623 -4.01 12.20 16.14
N ILE A 624 -5.00 12.83 15.52
CA ILE A 624 -6.07 13.56 16.19
C ILE A 624 -7.38 12.88 15.80
N PHE A 625 -8.11 12.37 16.79
CA PHE A 625 -9.38 11.68 16.65
C PHE A 625 -10.50 12.62 17.08
N PRO A 626 -11.03 13.47 16.18
CA PRO A 626 -11.95 14.55 16.56
C PRO A 626 -13.22 14.03 17.24
N GLN A 627 -13.77 12.89 16.80
CA GLN A 627 -15.02 12.35 17.36
C GLN A 627 -14.85 11.76 18.76
N LEU A 628 -13.68 11.18 19.06
CA LEU A 628 -13.37 10.61 20.38
C LEU A 628 -12.64 11.60 21.30
N GLY A 629 -12.19 12.73 20.74
CA GLY A 629 -11.44 13.79 21.41
C GLY A 629 -10.00 13.41 21.75
N TYR A 630 -9.45 12.32 21.21
CA TYR A 630 -8.07 11.89 21.51
C TYR A 630 -7.04 12.57 20.61
N VAL A 631 -5.90 12.89 21.21
CA VAL A 631 -4.66 13.23 20.50
C VAL A 631 -3.58 12.24 20.92
N VAL A 632 -3.00 11.53 19.96
CA VAL A 632 -1.96 10.52 20.15
C VAL A 632 -0.70 10.99 19.46
N ILE A 633 0.39 11.15 20.21
CA ILE A 633 1.69 11.59 19.72
C ILE A 633 2.74 10.57 20.16
N SER A 634 3.54 10.12 19.21
CA SER A 634 4.71 9.29 19.47
C SER A 634 5.87 9.88 18.69
N LEU A 635 6.94 10.29 19.38
CA LEU A 635 8.16 10.82 18.77
C LEU A 635 9.32 9.93 19.19
N GLY A 636 10.22 9.61 18.27
CA GLY A 636 11.37 8.77 18.55
C GLY A 636 12.62 9.16 17.74
N ASN A 637 13.77 8.81 18.30
CA ASN A 637 15.08 9.04 17.70
C ASN A 637 15.72 7.75 17.14
N LEU A 638 14.87 6.84 16.65
CA LEU A 638 15.23 5.61 15.94
C LEU A 638 14.53 5.57 14.58
N ASP A 639 14.97 4.66 13.70
CA ASP A 639 14.35 4.42 12.41
C ASP A 639 12.83 4.15 12.50
N PRO A 640 12.03 4.58 11.51
CA PRO A 640 10.68 4.08 11.34
C PRO A 640 10.66 2.55 11.25
N PRO A 641 9.60 1.90 11.78
CA PRO A 641 8.38 2.47 12.33
C PRO A 641 8.35 2.51 13.88
N ALA A 642 9.48 2.76 14.55
CA ALA A 642 9.59 2.66 16.02
C ALA A 642 8.52 3.45 16.80
N ALA A 643 8.23 4.68 16.40
CA ALA A 643 7.24 5.56 17.00
C ALA A 643 5.81 5.29 16.49
N SER A 644 5.62 5.13 15.18
CA SER A 644 4.28 4.94 14.58
C SER A 644 3.61 3.65 15.05
N ARG A 645 4.38 2.58 15.33
CA ARG A 645 3.86 1.34 15.92
C ARG A 645 3.16 1.55 17.26
N LEU A 646 3.62 2.49 18.09
CA LEU A 646 2.98 2.78 19.38
C LEU A 646 1.67 3.55 19.19
N ALA A 647 1.60 4.43 18.19
CA ALA A 647 0.35 5.10 17.81
C ALA A 647 -0.68 4.09 17.27
N ASP A 648 -0.26 3.16 16.40
CA ASP A 648 -1.10 2.07 15.91
C ASP A 648 -1.61 1.17 17.04
N PHE A 649 -0.70 0.74 17.92
CA PHE A 649 -1.02 -0.13 19.05
C PHE A 649 -2.13 0.44 19.93
N PHE A 650 -2.04 1.75 20.25
CA PHE A 650 -3.09 2.43 21.02
C PHE A 650 -4.37 2.61 20.21
N THR A 651 -4.27 3.02 18.94
CA THR A 651 -5.43 3.23 18.06
C THR A 651 -6.29 1.97 17.94
N LEU A 652 -5.68 0.78 17.93
CA LEU A 652 -6.39 -0.50 17.85
C LEU A 652 -7.09 -0.90 19.16
N ARG A 653 -6.67 -0.34 20.31
CA ARG A 653 -7.12 -0.74 21.65
C ARG A 653 -7.88 0.34 22.42
N MET A 654 -7.81 1.60 22.00
CA MET A 654 -8.56 2.69 22.63
C MET A 654 -10.07 2.49 22.49
N PRO A 655 -10.89 3.06 23.40
CA PRO A 655 -12.35 2.99 23.32
C PRO A 655 -12.90 3.41 21.96
N GLY A 656 -13.94 2.72 21.48
CA GLY A 656 -14.58 2.99 20.18
C GLY A 656 -15.84 3.88 20.25
N SER A 657 -16.39 4.10 21.44
CA SER A 657 -17.59 4.91 21.72
C SER A 657 -17.60 5.31 23.19
#